data_AF-A0A3B8ZP41-F1
#
_entry.id   AF-A0A3B8ZP41-F1
#
_cell.length_a   1.000
_cell.length_b   1.000
_cell.length_c   1.000
_cell.angle_alpha   90.00
_cell.angle_beta   90.00
_cell.angle_gamma   90.00
#
_symmetry.space_group_name_H-M   'P 1'
#
loop_
_entity.id
_entity.type
_entity.pdbx_description
1 polymer ?
#
loop_
_entity_poly.entity_id
_entity_poly.type
_entity_poly.pdbx_seq_one_letter_code
_entity_poly.pdbx_strand_id
1 'polypeptide(L)'
;EGDGGAALRYAVEDYPRSGTIYPVYPLEPGLKWIQSDLSYWEGDSIFVEVSNSADAPLLTGSQSRSWFRMDQVWVLPKGQRPPERASLYRRLCSPDTAQTDVSRETWVQQFSQAAKTAIENWSRQSLSADQAELLDLLASNMVLPNDLDDDQPSRLVEEYRKVESDLVVATRVPCLEETAGQDFPLLIRGDHRQPSAVVPRRFLEVIDGRPYETSGSGRLELAERVLAEENPLTRRVLVNRVWQNLFGVGIVSTSDNLGRLGAEPTHPELLDWLAVRLPQLDWSLKSLVREIVTSETWLRSSVVSPEALSKDPENRLLGRASVRRYEAEAIRGALLHITENLDRSMYGPPQPTDGLRRSIYLPVIRNSLVPLLRTFDYPEPFTTVGRRDQTNVPAQSLALMNDPMVASLASRWAESLIANLRDPQERARVMLESAMSRSVTSDEILLCLQFIQTTRERLDQLVVRSRQLSKNVTKIKREMNALEASARELLGKQTANVPGTIKSKISEAPSADRAGSPEQKSIEVEIPSPVLSLDFVGRGKSDFSGSLEFYGSAEITGDALVLSDGGYALSSVQSGNLREKTLTARVHLDNLDQRGGGVVSVQSIDGNVFDSIVFGEQTPKHWLAGSNFFARTQSLLGEAEDSPPEQPVHLVIVYRADGMILAYRNGNAYGQPYQSSGLHEFTDGNWIVS
;
A
#
# COMPACT_ATOMS: atom_id res chain seq x y z
N GLU A 1 -2.30 -18.92 -26.32
CA GLU A 1 -0.93 -19.13 -25.78
C GLU A 1 -0.36 -17.80 -25.35
N GLY A 2 0.71 -17.79 -24.58
CA GLY A 2 1.35 -16.57 -24.09
C GLY A 2 2.48 -16.88 -23.12
N ASP A 3 3.17 -15.85 -22.68
CA ASP A 3 4.27 -15.97 -21.71
C ASP A 3 4.42 -14.67 -20.91
N GLY A 4 5.35 -14.66 -19.95
CA GLY A 4 5.69 -13.49 -19.16
C GLY A 4 4.55 -13.03 -18.24
N GLY A 5 3.76 -13.98 -17.72
CA GLY A 5 2.63 -13.71 -16.84
C GLY A 5 1.38 -13.17 -17.54
N ALA A 6 1.27 -13.36 -18.87
CA ALA A 6 0.03 -13.09 -19.59
C ALA A 6 -1.10 -14.01 -19.09
N ALA A 7 -2.32 -13.51 -19.07
CA ALA A 7 -3.48 -14.23 -18.56
C ALA A 7 -4.73 -13.99 -19.39
N LEU A 8 -5.62 -14.98 -19.37
CA LEU A 8 -6.96 -14.95 -19.95
C LEU A 8 -7.98 -15.08 -18.82
N ARG A 9 -9.06 -14.30 -18.87
CA ARG A 9 -10.24 -14.51 -18.02
C ARG A 9 -11.51 -14.18 -18.81
N TYR A 10 -12.65 -14.46 -18.20
CA TYR A 10 -13.90 -13.87 -18.63
C TYR A 10 -14.47 -12.99 -17.51
N ALA A 11 -15.02 -11.84 -17.88
CA ALA A 11 -15.73 -10.92 -17.00
C ALA A 11 -17.21 -10.91 -17.36
N VAL A 12 -18.08 -10.98 -16.36
CA VAL A 12 -19.53 -10.93 -16.55
C VAL A 12 -20.00 -9.53 -16.18
N GLU A 13 -20.79 -8.89 -17.04
CA GLU A 13 -21.32 -7.53 -16.84
C GLU A 13 -20.25 -6.49 -16.42
N ASP A 14 -19.04 -6.58 -16.99
CA ASP A 14 -17.89 -5.71 -16.65
C ASP A 14 -17.44 -5.77 -15.18
N TYR A 15 -17.78 -6.85 -14.45
CA TYR A 15 -17.51 -6.95 -13.01
C TYR A 15 -16.05 -7.36 -12.71
N PRO A 16 -15.29 -6.59 -11.90
CA PRO A 16 -13.85 -6.77 -11.72
C PRO A 16 -13.50 -7.78 -10.61
N ARG A 17 -14.12 -8.97 -10.58
CA ARG A 17 -13.79 -10.02 -9.59
C ARG A 17 -12.91 -11.13 -10.18
N SER A 18 -12.15 -11.76 -9.28
CA SER A 18 -11.45 -13.03 -9.50
C SER A 18 -11.95 -14.05 -8.48
N GLY A 19 -11.85 -15.34 -8.79
CA GLY A 19 -12.23 -16.42 -7.87
C GLY A 19 -12.80 -17.64 -8.59
N THR A 20 -13.42 -18.57 -7.85
CA THR A 20 -13.89 -19.85 -8.40
C THR A 20 -14.95 -19.72 -9.49
N ILE A 21 -15.70 -18.61 -9.50
CA ILE A 21 -16.73 -18.29 -10.51
C ILE A 21 -16.19 -17.32 -11.58
N TYR A 22 -14.99 -16.76 -11.37
CA TYR A 22 -14.29 -15.85 -12.29
C TYR A 22 -12.86 -16.37 -12.49
N PRO A 23 -12.71 -17.50 -13.20
CA PRO A 23 -11.43 -18.16 -13.34
C PRO A 23 -10.47 -17.30 -14.17
N VAL A 24 -9.20 -17.33 -13.74
CA VAL A 24 -8.08 -16.70 -14.44
C VAL A 24 -7.16 -17.82 -14.90
N TYR A 25 -6.88 -17.83 -16.20
CA TYR A 25 -6.08 -18.83 -16.87
C TYR A 25 -4.72 -18.22 -17.24
N PRO A 26 -3.62 -18.61 -16.56
CA PRO A 26 -2.30 -18.21 -17.02
C PRO A 26 -2.05 -18.79 -18.42
N LEU A 27 -1.49 -17.96 -19.29
CA LEU A 27 -1.12 -18.37 -20.64
C LEU A 27 0.30 -18.91 -20.62
N GLU A 28 0.48 -20.05 -21.28
CA GLU A 28 1.77 -20.70 -21.46
C GLU A 28 2.09 -20.80 -22.97
N PRO A 29 3.37 -20.95 -23.33
CA PRO A 29 3.77 -21.22 -24.71
C PRO A 29 3.10 -22.47 -25.26
N GLY A 30 2.67 -22.43 -26.52
CA GLY A 30 1.98 -23.52 -27.19
C GLY A 30 0.48 -23.30 -27.27
N LEU A 31 -0.05 -23.31 -28.51
CA LEU A 31 -1.46 -23.10 -28.78
C LEU A 31 -2.31 -24.25 -28.20
N LYS A 32 -3.13 -23.91 -27.20
CA LYS A 32 -4.06 -24.84 -26.53
C LYS A 32 -5.45 -24.23 -26.41
N TRP A 33 -6.47 -25.09 -26.44
CA TRP A 33 -7.84 -24.68 -26.11
C TRP A 33 -7.96 -24.45 -24.60
N ILE A 34 -8.49 -23.28 -24.23
CA ILE A 34 -8.89 -22.98 -22.85
C ILE A 34 -10.43 -23.01 -22.84
N GLN A 35 -11.01 -23.77 -21.90
CA GLN A 35 -12.44 -24.03 -21.85
C GLN A 35 -13.02 -23.59 -20.50
N SER A 36 -14.19 -22.96 -20.54
CA SER A 36 -14.95 -22.52 -19.37
C SER A 36 -16.42 -22.92 -19.51
N ASP A 37 -17.03 -23.39 -18.42
CA ASP A 37 -18.47 -23.62 -18.37
C ASP A 37 -19.18 -22.29 -18.07
N LEU A 38 -19.99 -21.82 -19.02
CA LEU A 38 -20.72 -20.55 -18.93
C LEU A 38 -22.18 -20.73 -18.51
N SER A 39 -22.63 -21.95 -18.21
CA SER A 39 -24.05 -22.23 -17.89
C SER A 39 -24.58 -21.48 -16.67
N TYR A 40 -23.71 -21.12 -15.73
CA TYR A 40 -24.08 -20.31 -14.57
C TYR A 40 -24.52 -18.88 -14.96
N TRP A 41 -24.06 -18.38 -16.09
CA TRP A 41 -24.23 -17.00 -16.58
C TRP A 41 -25.21 -16.91 -17.75
N GLU A 42 -26.14 -17.87 -17.86
CA GLU A 42 -27.12 -17.89 -18.94
C GLU A 42 -28.03 -16.66 -18.87
N GLY A 43 -28.00 -15.85 -19.92
CA GLY A 43 -28.72 -14.57 -20.02
C GLY A 43 -27.87 -13.33 -19.76
N ASP A 44 -26.64 -13.51 -19.24
CA ASP A 44 -25.75 -12.41 -18.93
C ASP A 44 -24.76 -12.11 -20.08
N SER A 45 -24.23 -10.88 -20.09
CA SER A 45 -23.19 -10.49 -21.04
C SER A 45 -21.80 -10.85 -20.51
N ILE A 46 -20.98 -11.51 -21.33
CA ILE A 46 -19.63 -11.94 -20.97
C ILE A 46 -18.60 -11.34 -21.92
N PHE A 47 -17.53 -10.82 -21.35
CA PHE A 47 -16.37 -10.30 -22.05
C PHE A 47 -15.18 -11.23 -21.84
N VAL A 48 -14.50 -11.59 -22.91
CA VAL A 48 -13.23 -12.31 -22.84
C VAL A 48 -12.12 -11.30 -22.69
N GLU A 49 -11.42 -11.32 -21.56
CA GLU A 49 -10.32 -10.42 -21.27
C GLU A 49 -9.00 -11.17 -21.39
N VAL A 50 -8.10 -10.65 -22.23
CA VAL A 50 -6.73 -11.12 -22.34
C VAL A 50 -5.80 -9.97 -22.02
N SER A 51 -4.90 -10.19 -21.06
CA SER A 51 -4.02 -9.15 -20.58
C SER A 51 -2.59 -9.65 -20.47
N ASN A 52 -1.64 -8.78 -20.81
CA ASN A 52 -0.26 -8.95 -20.37
C ASN A 52 -0.16 -8.71 -18.86
N SER A 53 0.93 -9.18 -18.24
CA SER A 53 1.15 -9.02 -16.80
C SER A 53 1.11 -7.56 -16.36
N ALA A 54 1.75 -6.64 -17.10
CA ALA A 54 1.74 -5.21 -16.78
C ALA A 54 0.39 -4.52 -17.06
N ASP A 55 -0.45 -5.09 -17.92
CA ASP A 55 -1.71 -4.50 -18.39
C ASP A 55 -2.92 -4.99 -17.58
N ALA A 56 -2.78 -6.05 -16.78
CA ALA A 56 -3.88 -6.67 -16.05
C ALA A 56 -4.41 -5.75 -14.93
N PRO A 57 -5.62 -5.17 -15.01
CA PRO A 57 -6.06 -4.09 -14.10
C PRO A 57 -6.10 -4.47 -12.61
N LEU A 58 -6.22 -5.76 -12.31
CA LEU A 58 -6.34 -6.30 -10.95
C LEU A 58 -5.20 -7.25 -10.56
N LEU A 59 -4.41 -7.68 -11.53
CA LEU A 59 -3.39 -8.72 -11.39
C LEU A 59 -2.05 -8.25 -11.97
N THR A 60 -1.80 -6.93 -11.89
CA THR A 60 -0.60 -6.30 -12.44
C THR A 60 0.65 -6.99 -11.91
N GLY A 61 1.44 -7.56 -12.81
CA GLY A 61 2.78 -8.06 -12.57
C GLY A 61 3.85 -7.15 -13.17
N SER A 62 5.10 -7.27 -12.72
CA SER A 62 6.22 -6.43 -13.15
C SER A 62 7.03 -7.00 -14.32
N GLN A 63 6.51 -8.00 -15.04
CA GLN A 63 7.27 -8.68 -16.09
C GLN A 63 7.22 -7.91 -17.41
N SER A 64 8.37 -7.41 -17.85
CA SER A 64 8.51 -6.52 -19.02
C SER A 64 8.35 -7.18 -20.39
N ARG A 65 8.29 -8.52 -20.46
CA ARG A 65 8.24 -9.30 -21.72
C ARG A 65 7.02 -10.22 -21.80
N SER A 66 5.88 -9.73 -21.32
CA SER A 66 4.62 -10.44 -21.40
C SER A 66 4.01 -10.35 -22.79
N TRP A 67 3.53 -11.47 -23.32
CA TRP A 67 2.86 -11.53 -24.61
C TRP A 67 1.78 -12.60 -24.62
N PHE A 68 0.81 -12.45 -25.52
CA PHE A 68 -0.19 -13.49 -25.79
C PHE A 68 -0.53 -13.56 -27.27
N ARG A 69 -1.07 -14.70 -27.66
CA ARG A 69 -1.71 -14.93 -28.95
C ARG A 69 -3.02 -15.68 -28.74
N MET A 70 -4.08 -15.13 -29.31
CA MET A 70 -5.41 -15.72 -29.40
C MET A 70 -5.79 -15.86 -30.86
N ASP A 71 -6.21 -17.06 -31.24
CA ASP A 71 -6.49 -17.40 -32.64
C ASP A 71 -8.00 -17.42 -32.91
N GLN A 72 -8.76 -18.11 -32.06
CA GLN A 72 -10.20 -18.25 -32.20
C GLN A 72 -10.87 -18.28 -30.83
N VAL A 73 -12.10 -17.78 -30.78
CA VAL A 73 -13.01 -17.85 -29.64
C VAL A 73 -14.31 -18.48 -30.12
N TRP A 74 -14.77 -19.52 -29.42
CA TRP A 74 -15.99 -20.24 -29.74
C TRP A 74 -16.90 -20.35 -28.52
N VAL A 75 -18.19 -20.12 -28.72
CA VAL A 75 -19.24 -20.45 -27.75
C VAL A 75 -19.97 -21.68 -28.30
N LEU A 76 -19.86 -22.80 -27.59
CA LEU A 76 -20.38 -24.09 -28.03
C LEU A 76 -21.37 -24.66 -27.00
N PRO A 77 -22.41 -25.40 -27.42
CA PRO A 77 -23.22 -26.18 -26.52
C PRO A 77 -22.37 -27.16 -25.70
N LYS A 78 -22.75 -27.36 -24.44
CA LYS A 78 -22.02 -28.23 -23.50
C LYS A 78 -21.81 -29.63 -24.08
N GLY A 79 -20.55 -30.09 -24.08
CA GLY A 79 -20.16 -31.43 -24.57
C GLY A 79 -19.69 -31.49 -26.03
N GLN A 80 -19.81 -30.41 -26.81
CA GLN A 80 -19.19 -30.33 -28.14
C GLN A 80 -17.68 -30.08 -28.02
N ARG A 81 -16.91 -30.69 -28.92
CA ARG A 81 -15.46 -30.45 -29.02
C ARG A 81 -15.20 -29.20 -29.86
N PRO A 82 -14.20 -28.38 -29.49
CA PRO A 82 -13.78 -27.28 -30.34
C PRO A 82 -13.22 -27.83 -31.67
N PRO A 83 -13.29 -27.05 -32.75
CA PRO A 83 -12.77 -27.48 -34.06
C PRO A 83 -11.27 -27.81 -33.96
N GLU A 84 -10.86 -28.92 -34.59
CA GLU A 84 -9.44 -29.24 -34.71
C GLU A 84 -8.79 -28.33 -35.74
N ARG A 85 -7.77 -27.58 -35.32
CA ARG A 85 -6.88 -26.89 -36.25
C ARG A 85 -5.93 -27.92 -36.85
N ALA A 86 -6.08 -28.21 -38.14
CA ALA A 86 -5.09 -28.97 -38.88
C ALA A 86 -3.98 -28.01 -39.34
N SER A 87 -2.91 -27.82 -38.57
CA SER A 87 -1.77 -27.01 -39.03
C SER A 87 -1.14 -27.59 -40.29
N LEU A 88 -0.42 -26.78 -41.09
CA LEU A 88 0.25 -27.28 -42.29
C LEU A 88 1.20 -28.43 -41.97
N TYR A 89 1.94 -28.34 -40.86
CA TYR A 89 2.76 -29.44 -40.34
C TYR A 89 1.93 -30.69 -40.06
N ARG A 90 0.79 -30.55 -39.37
CA ARG A 90 -0.12 -31.69 -39.13
C ARG A 90 -0.68 -32.26 -40.42
N ARG A 91 -1.01 -31.45 -41.42
CA ARG A 91 -1.46 -31.93 -42.75
C ARG A 91 -0.35 -32.67 -43.50
N LEU A 92 0.91 -32.26 -43.32
CA LEU A 92 2.07 -32.94 -43.89
C LEU A 92 2.44 -34.21 -43.12
N CYS A 93 2.11 -34.31 -41.82
CA CYS A 93 2.49 -35.41 -40.92
C CYS A 93 1.34 -36.36 -40.55
N SER A 94 0.09 -36.01 -40.83
CA SER A 94 -1.09 -36.86 -40.57
C SER A 94 -1.40 -37.72 -41.79
N PRO A 95 -1.49 -39.05 -41.62
CA PRO A 95 -1.81 -39.99 -42.71
C PRO A 95 -3.32 -40.06 -43.05
N ASP A 96 -4.14 -39.11 -42.59
CA ASP A 96 -5.62 -39.21 -42.65
C ASP A 96 -6.28 -38.66 -43.93
N THR A 97 -5.49 -38.25 -44.92
CA THR A 97 -5.99 -38.19 -46.31
C THR A 97 -5.57 -39.44 -47.04
N ALA A 98 -6.38 -40.49 -46.92
CA ALA A 98 -6.60 -41.62 -47.83
C ALA A 98 -5.71 -41.74 -49.10
N GLN A 99 -4.39 -41.81 -48.93
CA GLN A 99 -3.42 -42.34 -49.88
C GLN A 99 -2.35 -43.09 -49.09
N THR A 100 -2.64 -44.37 -48.89
CA THR A 100 -1.69 -45.46 -48.70
C THR A 100 -0.50 -45.35 -49.66
N ASP A 101 0.71 -45.67 -49.17
CA ASP A 101 1.97 -45.81 -49.91
C ASP A 101 2.68 -44.53 -50.41
N VAL A 102 2.70 -43.46 -49.62
CA VAL A 102 3.71 -42.40 -49.84
C VAL A 102 5.07 -42.92 -49.39
N SER A 103 5.97 -43.22 -50.34
CA SER A 103 7.35 -43.60 -50.00
C SER A 103 8.01 -42.48 -49.19
N ARG A 104 8.93 -42.84 -48.29
CA ARG A 104 9.71 -41.86 -47.49
C ARG A 104 10.30 -40.74 -48.36
N GLU A 105 10.73 -41.08 -49.58
CA GLU A 105 11.27 -40.15 -50.56
C GLU A 105 10.23 -39.12 -51.04
N THR A 106 9.01 -39.57 -51.33
CA THR A 106 7.91 -38.70 -51.77
C THR A 106 7.48 -37.76 -50.65
N TRP A 107 7.44 -38.24 -49.41
CA TRP A 107 7.14 -37.41 -48.24
C TRP A 107 8.20 -36.34 -48.00
N VAL A 108 9.50 -36.71 -48.05
CA VAL A 108 10.61 -35.76 -47.94
C VAL A 108 10.54 -34.70 -49.03
N GLN A 109 10.16 -35.06 -50.26
CA GLN A 109 9.99 -34.10 -51.35
C GLN A 109 8.86 -33.10 -51.09
N GLN A 110 7.68 -33.58 -50.65
CA GLN A 110 6.54 -32.72 -50.33
C GLN A 110 6.84 -31.78 -49.16
N PHE A 111 7.46 -32.29 -48.09
CA PHE A 111 7.86 -31.50 -46.94
C PHE A 111 8.91 -30.45 -47.31
N SER A 112 9.93 -30.85 -48.09
CA SER A 112 10.97 -29.94 -48.58
C SER A 112 10.40 -28.84 -49.49
N GLN A 113 9.42 -29.18 -50.33
CA GLN A 113 8.77 -28.20 -51.19
C GLN A 113 7.94 -27.21 -50.37
N ALA A 114 7.19 -27.69 -49.37
CA ALA A 114 6.43 -26.83 -48.46
C ALA A 114 7.34 -25.87 -47.67
N ALA A 115 8.47 -26.37 -47.16
CA ALA A 115 9.48 -25.55 -46.49
C ALA A 115 10.08 -24.50 -47.43
N LYS A 116 10.47 -24.87 -48.66
CA LYS A 116 10.98 -23.92 -49.67
C LYS A 116 9.97 -22.83 -50.00
N THR A 117 8.72 -23.19 -50.26
CA THR A 117 7.66 -22.23 -50.54
C THR A 117 7.40 -21.30 -49.35
N ALA A 118 7.49 -21.82 -48.12
CA ALA A 118 7.40 -20.99 -46.91
C ALA A 118 8.56 -19.99 -46.83
N ILE A 119 9.80 -20.40 -47.07
CA ILE A 119 10.98 -19.52 -47.09
C ILE A 119 10.85 -18.44 -48.19
N GLU A 120 10.45 -18.84 -49.40
CA GLU A 120 10.23 -17.91 -50.51
C GLU A 120 9.16 -16.87 -50.19
N ASN A 121 8.03 -17.30 -49.62
CA ASN A 121 6.96 -16.38 -49.20
C ASN A 121 7.42 -15.47 -48.06
N TRP A 122 8.22 -15.98 -47.12
CA TRP A 122 8.80 -15.16 -46.06
C TRP A 122 9.71 -14.07 -46.61
N SER A 123 10.59 -14.41 -47.57
CA SER A 123 11.47 -13.45 -48.25
C SER A 123 10.71 -12.34 -49.00
N ARG A 124 9.46 -12.62 -49.41
CA ARG A 124 8.57 -11.68 -50.11
C ARG A 124 7.57 -10.99 -49.18
N GLN A 125 7.69 -11.19 -47.86
CA GLN A 125 6.75 -10.66 -46.86
C GLN A 125 5.28 -11.08 -47.11
N SER A 126 5.07 -12.26 -47.69
CA SER A 126 3.75 -12.80 -48.05
C SER A 126 3.47 -14.13 -47.34
N LEU A 127 4.04 -14.31 -46.15
CA LEU A 127 3.96 -15.54 -45.38
C LEU A 127 2.56 -15.72 -44.77
N SER A 128 1.96 -16.90 -44.95
CA SER A 128 0.72 -17.26 -44.25
C SER A 128 1.00 -17.73 -42.82
N ALA A 129 0.01 -17.64 -41.92
CA ALA A 129 0.15 -18.08 -40.53
C ALA A 129 0.59 -19.55 -40.40
N ASP A 130 0.07 -20.42 -41.27
CA ASP A 130 0.42 -21.85 -41.28
C ASP A 130 1.85 -22.10 -41.79
N GLN A 131 2.36 -21.26 -42.69
CA GLN A 131 3.75 -21.33 -43.14
C GLN A 131 4.72 -20.75 -42.10
N ALA A 132 4.30 -19.73 -41.33
CA ALA A 132 5.07 -19.21 -40.21
C ALA A 132 5.26 -20.27 -39.12
N GLU A 133 4.21 -21.01 -38.77
CA GLU A 133 4.29 -22.14 -37.84
C GLU A 133 5.25 -23.23 -38.36
N LEU A 134 5.23 -23.53 -39.66
CA LEU A 134 6.17 -24.49 -40.26
C LEU A 134 7.62 -24.01 -40.14
N LEU A 135 7.91 -22.74 -40.47
CA LEU A 135 9.27 -22.20 -40.35
C LEU A 135 9.77 -22.16 -38.90
N ASP A 136 8.91 -21.74 -37.97
CA ASP A 136 9.22 -21.71 -36.54
C ASP A 136 9.57 -23.11 -36.00
N LEU A 137 8.81 -24.14 -36.42
CA LEU A 137 9.11 -25.53 -36.08
C LEU A 137 10.45 -25.98 -36.66
N LEU A 138 10.75 -25.64 -37.92
CA LEU A 138 12.02 -25.99 -38.55
C LEU A 138 13.20 -25.31 -37.86
N ALA A 139 13.08 -24.04 -37.48
CA ALA A 139 14.10 -23.31 -36.75
C ALA A 139 14.29 -23.86 -35.32
N SER A 140 13.19 -24.11 -34.60
CA SER A 140 13.23 -24.67 -33.23
C SER A 140 13.83 -26.06 -33.15
N ASN A 141 13.71 -26.85 -34.23
CA ASN A 141 14.31 -28.18 -34.34
C ASN A 141 15.67 -28.18 -35.06
N MET A 142 16.28 -27.00 -35.28
CA MET A 142 17.58 -26.84 -35.94
C MET A 142 17.67 -27.45 -37.36
N VAL A 143 16.52 -27.59 -38.03
CA VAL A 143 16.47 -27.97 -39.46
C VAL A 143 16.82 -26.76 -40.32
N LEU A 144 16.40 -25.57 -39.89
CA LEU A 144 16.96 -24.32 -40.37
C LEU A 144 18.05 -23.87 -39.39
N PRO A 145 19.19 -23.34 -39.87
CA PRO A 145 20.21 -22.76 -39.00
C PRO A 145 19.59 -21.67 -38.14
N ASN A 146 19.82 -21.76 -36.84
CA ASN A 146 19.32 -20.82 -35.83
C ASN A 146 20.38 -20.58 -34.75
N ASP A 147 21.64 -20.54 -35.17
CA ASP A 147 22.77 -20.13 -34.36
C ASP A 147 23.20 -18.70 -34.72
N LEU A 148 24.00 -18.10 -33.85
CA LEU A 148 24.54 -16.74 -34.00
C LEU A 148 26.03 -16.78 -34.34
N ASP A 149 26.54 -17.92 -34.82
CA ASP A 149 27.97 -18.08 -35.11
C ASP A 149 28.36 -17.35 -36.41
N ASP A 150 27.39 -17.11 -37.30
CA ASP A 150 27.56 -16.28 -38.48
C ASP A 150 27.49 -14.77 -38.17
N ASP A 151 28.36 -14.00 -38.83
CA ASP A 151 28.55 -12.54 -38.62
C ASP A 151 27.29 -11.73 -38.98
N GLN A 152 26.55 -12.14 -40.01
CA GLN A 152 25.37 -11.41 -40.48
C GLN A 152 24.16 -11.55 -39.53
N PRO A 153 23.71 -12.76 -39.13
CA PRO A 153 22.65 -12.93 -38.12
C PRO A 153 22.99 -12.27 -36.79
N SER A 154 24.23 -12.41 -36.31
CA SER A 154 24.68 -11.80 -35.05
C SER A 154 24.52 -10.27 -35.09
N ARG A 155 25.02 -9.62 -36.14
CA ARG A 155 24.88 -8.16 -36.34
C ARG A 155 23.41 -7.72 -36.43
N LEU A 156 22.56 -8.47 -37.13
CA LEU A 156 21.14 -8.14 -37.24
C LEU A 156 20.40 -8.29 -35.91
N VAL A 157 20.77 -9.29 -35.09
CA VAL A 157 20.21 -9.46 -33.74
C VAL A 157 20.69 -8.34 -32.82
N GLU A 158 21.97 -7.94 -32.87
CA GLU A 158 22.47 -6.79 -32.12
C GLU A 158 21.76 -5.49 -32.51
N GLU A 159 21.56 -5.24 -33.81
CA GLU A 159 20.81 -4.09 -34.30
C GLU A 159 19.36 -4.12 -33.82
N TYR A 160 18.70 -5.28 -33.91
CA TYR A 160 17.36 -5.49 -33.35
C TYR A 160 17.32 -5.19 -31.85
N ARG A 161 18.25 -5.72 -31.06
CA ARG A 161 18.30 -5.51 -29.60
C ARG A 161 18.55 -4.05 -29.23
N LYS A 162 19.37 -3.35 -30.02
CA LYS A 162 19.60 -1.92 -29.86
C LYS A 162 18.31 -1.13 -30.11
N VAL A 163 17.64 -1.38 -31.24
CA VAL A 163 16.34 -0.75 -31.55
C VAL A 163 15.30 -1.11 -30.49
N GLU A 164 15.24 -2.36 -30.03
CA GLU A 164 14.35 -2.82 -28.95
C GLU A 164 14.61 -2.06 -27.64
N SER A 165 15.88 -1.78 -27.30
CA SER A 165 16.23 -1.03 -26.10
C SER A 165 15.88 0.46 -26.16
N ASP A 166 15.79 1.03 -27.38
CA ASP A 166 15.37 2.41 -27.60
C ASP A 166 13.83 2.58 -27.58
N LEU A 167 13.07 1.47 -27.60
CA LEU A 167 11.62 1.49 -27.48
C LEU A 167 11.22 1.83 -26.04
N VAL A 168 10.77 3.06 -25.83
CA VAL A 168 10.13 3.47 -24.58
C VAL A 168 8.82 2.69 -24.44
N VAL A 169 8.71 1.85 -23.41
CA VAL A 169 7.43 1.21 -23.05
C VAL A 169 6.46 2.33 -22.68
N ALA A 170 5.44 2.54 -23.51
CA ALA A 170 4.47 3.60 -23.29
C ALA A 170 3.80 3.42 -21.93
N THR A 171 3.72 4.50 -21.15
CA THR A 171 2.87 4.52 -19.95
C THR A 171 1.43 4.41 -20.40
N ARG A 172 0.82 3.25 -20.16
CA ARG A 172 -0.59 3.01 -20.45
C ARG A 172 -1.42 3.50 -19.29
N VAL A 173 -2.43 4.31 -19.59
CA VAL A 173 -3.41 4.78 -18.61
C VAL A 173 -4.71 4.06 -18.92
N PRO A 174 -5.35 3.38 -17.95
CA PRO A 174 -6.67 2.81 -18.16
C PRO A 174 -7.61 3.88 -18.70
N CYS A 175 -8.17 3.63 -19.87
CA CYS A 175 -9.15 4.49 -20.50
C CYS A 175 -10.43 3.68 -20.73
N LEU A 176 -11.54 4.40 -20.87
CA LEU A 176 -12.79 3.78 -21.24
C LEU A 176 -12.84 3.66 -22.76
N GLU A 177 -13.04 2.46 -23.26
CA GLU A 177 -13.26 2.22 -24.69
C GLU A 177 -14.66 2.71 -25.10
N GLU A 178 -14.78 3.30 -26.28
CA GLU A 178 -16.07 3.66 -26.86
C GLU A 178 -16.68 2.44 -27.55
N THR A 179 -17.71 1.89 -26.94
CA THR A 179 -18.39 0.68 -27.41
C THR A 179 -19.82 0.99 -27.85
N ALA A 180 -20.44 0.05 -28.55
CA ALA A 180 -21.86 0.14 -28.88
C ALA A 180 -22.68 0.17 -27.58
N GLY A 181 -23.40 1.28 -27.36
CA GLY A 181 -24.26 1.39 -26.19
C GLY A 181 -25.55 0.59 -26.33
N GLN A 182 -26.05 0.09 -25.21
CA GLN A 182 -27.31 -0.64 -25.14
C GLN A 182 -28.28 0.09 -24.21
N ASP A 183 -29.56 0.07 -24.57
CA ASP A 183 -30.62 0.55 -23.68
C ASP A 183 -30.84 -0.47 -22.56
N PHE A 184 -31.16 0.01 -21.36
CA PHE A 184 -31.19 -0.82 -20.16
C PHE A 184 -32.61 -0.88 -19.57
N PRO A 185 -33.09 -2.05 -19.09
CA PRO A 185 -34.40 -2.15 -18.46
C PRO A 185 -34.48 -1.37 -17.15
N LEU A 186 -35.64 -0.78 -16.87
CA LEU A 186 -35.92 -0.24 -15.55
C LEU A 186 -35.91 -1.38 -14.52
N LEU A 187 -35.04 -1.29 -13.52
CA LEU A 187 -35.02 -2.22 -12.40
C LEU A 187 -35.96 -1.74 -11.30
N ILE A 188 -37.02 -2.50 -11.01
CA ILE A 188 -38.01 -2.12 -10.00
C ILE A 188 -37.35 -2.06 -8.63
N ARG A 189 -37.29 -0.86 -8.03
CA ARG A 189 -36.57 -0.59 -6.77
C ARG A 189 -35.08 -0.94 -6.81
N GLY A 190 -34.49 -1.00 -8.02
CA GLY A 190 -33.08 -1.38 -8.21
C GLY A 190 -32.80 -2.88 -8.12
N ASP A 191 -33.83 -3.74 -8.07
CA ASP A 191 -33.64 -5.19 -8.07
C ASP A 191 -33.36 -5.69 -9.50
N HIS A 192 -32.14 -6.17 -9.75
CA HIS A 192 -31.71 -6.75 -11.04
C HIS A 192 -32.57 -7.93 -11.48
N ARG A 193 -33.26 -8.61 -10.56
CA ARG A 193 -34.13 -9.76 -10.86
C ARG A 193 -35.54 -9.35 -11.29
N GLN A 194 -35.86 -8.05 -11.22
CA GLN A 194 -37.16 -7.51 -11.61
C GLN A 194 -37.00 -6.47 -12.72
N PRO A 195 -36.51 -6.87 -13.92
CA PRO A 195 -36.47 -5.99 -15.07
C PRO A 195 -37.89 -5.64 -15.53
N SER A 196 -38.08 -4.38 -15.92
CA SER A 196 -39.32 -3.85 -16.47
C SER A 196 -39.06 -3.28 -17.88
N ALA A 197 -39.85 -2.30 -18.31
CA ALA A 197 -39.71 -1.68 -19.62
C ALA A 197 -38.29 -1.17 -19.87
N VAL A 198 -37.79 -1.39 -21.10
CA VAL A 198 -36.52 -0.86 -21.57
C VAL A 198 -36.55 0.67 -21.54
N VAL A 199 -35.55 1.27 -20.93
CA VAL A 199 -35.38 2.73 -20.88
C VAL A 199 -34.32 3.11 -21.91
N PRO A 200 -34.68 3.92 -22.93
CA PRO A 200 -33.70 4.36 -23.91
C PRO A 200 -32.64 5.24 -23.24
N ARG A 201 -31.41 5.17 -23.72
CA ARG A 201 -30.33 6.07 -23.27
C ARG A 201 -30.71 7.51 -23.57
N ARG A 202 -30.78 8.33 -22.53
CA ARG A 202 -31.19 9.75 -22.58
C ARG A 202 -30.71 10.49 -21.35
N PHE A 203 -30.86 11.81 -21.34
CA PHE A 203 -30.61 12.61 -20.16
C PHE A 203 -31.79 12.54 -19.17
N LEU A 204 -31.72 13.29 -18.06
CA LEU A 204 -32.81 13.35 -17.10
C LEU A 204 -34.08 13.88 -17.77
N GLU A 205 -35.18 13.13 -17.68
CA GLU A 205 -36.45 13.43 -18.39
C GLU A 205 -37.00 14.83 -18.08
N VAL A 206 -36.77 15.33 -16.87
CA VAL A 206 -37.20 16.67 -16.44
C VAL A 206 -36.40 17.82 -17.10
N ILE A 207 -35.24 17.53 -17.66
CA ILE A 207 -34.36 18.50 -18.33
C ILE A 207 -34.42 18.27 -19.85
N ASP A 208 -34.08 17.07 -20.30
CA ASP A 208 -34.15 16.65 -21.70
C ASP A 208 -34.35 15.13 -21.81
N GLY A 209 -35.61 14.72 -22.00
CA GLY A 209 -35.98 13.30 -22.11
C GLY A 209 -35.81 12.68 -23.50
N ARG A 210 -35.17 13.37 -24.46
CA ARG A 210 -34.95 12.86 -25.81
C ARG A 210 -33.89 11.74 -25.80
N PRO A 211 -34.19 10.57 -26.39
CA PRO A 211 -33.20 9.52 -26.62
C PRO A 211 -31.98 10.01 -27.39
N TYR A 212 -30.80 9.46 -27.08
CA TYR A 212 -29.59 9.74 -27.83
C TYR A 212 -29.60 9.00 -29.16
N GLU A 213 -29.45 9.74 -30.26
CA GLU A 213 -29.37 9.20 -31.61
C GLU A 213 -27.90 8.92 -31.97
N THR A 214 -27.32 7.89 -31.34
CA THR A 214 -25.90 7.55 -31.51
C THR A 214 -25.67 6.05 -31.57
N SER A 215 -24.73 5.64 -32.43
CA SER A 215 -24.23 4.27 -32.46
C SER A 215 -23.21 3.98 -31.35
N GLY A 216 -22.69 5.01 -30.70
CA GLY A 216 -21.78 4.88 -29.56
C GLY A 216 -22.51 4.57 -28.26
N SER A 217 -21.82 4.74 -27.13
CA SER A 217 -22.29 4.48 -25.77
C SER A 217 -23.32 5.49 -25.27
N GLY A 218 -23.35 6.71 -25.81
CA GLY A 218 -24.17 7.81 -25.28
C GLY A 218 -23.45 8.70 -24.26
N ARG A 219 -22.18 8.40 -23.93
CA ARG A 219 -21.41 9.13 -22.91
C ARG A 219 -21.00 10.52 -23.37
N LEU A 220 -20.67 10.69 -24.65
CA LEU A 220 -20.35 12.01 -25.21
C LEU A 220 -21.60 12.90 -25.15
N GLU A 221 -22.73 12.40 -25.59
CA GLU A 221 -24.01 13.09 -25.57
C GLU A 221 -24.42 13.45 -24.13
N LEU A 222 -24.20 12.54 -23.18
CA LEU A 222 -24.37 12.82 -21.76
C LEU A 222 -23.46 13.97 -21.29
N ALA A 223 -22.17 13.94 -21.63
CA ALA A 223 -21.22 14.99 -21.26
C ALA A 223 -21.58 16.36 -21.86
N GLU A 224 -21.97 16.38 -23.13
CA GLU A 224 -22.45 17.58 -23.82
C GLU A 224 -23.72 18.12 -23.16
N ARG A 225 -24.69 17.26 -22.80
CA ARG A 225 -25.92 17.66 -22.09
C ARG A 225 -25.69 18.17 -20.67
N VAL A 226 -24.69 17.63 -19.97
CA VAL A 226 -24.28 18.15 -18.66
C VAL A 226 -23.74 19.58 -18.76
N LEU A 227 -23.06 19.92 -19.85
CA LEU A 227 -22.45 21.23 -20.06
C LEU A 227 -23.28 22.17 -20.96
N ALA A 228 -24.40 21.70 -21.49
CA ALA A 228 -25.28 22.42 -22.40
C ALA A 228 -25.73 23.76 -21.81
N GLU A 229 -25.96 24.75 -22.68
CA GLU A 229 -26.30 26.10 -22.24
C GLU A 229 -27.66 26.17 -21.56
N GLU A 230 -28.58 25.32 -21.98
CA GLU A 230 -29.92 25.17 -21.43
C GLU A 230 -29.93 24.48 -20.06
N ASN A 231 -28.80 23.92 -19.61
CA ASN A 231 -28.67 23.25 -18.32
C ASN A 231 -27.98 24.17 -17.28
N PRO A 232 -28.75 24.92 -16.47
CA PRO A 232 -28.18 25.83 -15.48
C PRO A 232 -27.62 25.10 -14.25
N LEU A 233 -27.97 23.83 -14.03
CA LEU A 233 -27.67 23.11 -12.79
C LEU A 233 -26.16 22.93 -12.60
N THR A 234 -25.44 22.58 -13.65
CA THR A 234 -23.98 22.38 -13.60
C THR A 234 -23.26 23.64 -13.13
N ARG A 235 -23.64 24.80 -13.68
CA ARG A 235 -23.06 26.10 -13.33
C ARG A 235 -23.40 26.49 -11.90
N ARG A 236 -24.67 26.34 -11.50
CA ARG A 236 -25.12 26.63 -10.11
C ARG A 236 -24.42 25.75 -9.09
N VAL A 237 -24.31 24.44 -9.33
CA VAL A 237 -23.61 23.51 -8.43
C VAL A 237 -22.14 23.88 -8.31
N LEU A 238 -21.47 24.14 -9.43
CA LEU A 238 -20.05 24.48 -9.44
C LEU A 238 -19.77 25.80 -8.73
N VAL A 239 -20.54 26.85 -9.02
CA VAL A 239 -20.46 28.14 -8.32
C VAL A 239 -20.72 27.98 -6.83
N ASN A 240 -21.75 27.22 -6.44
CA ASN A 240 -22.06 27.01 -5.03
C ASN A 240 -20.91 26.29 -4.30
N ARG A 241 -20.24 25.32 -4.94
CA ARG A 241 -19.07 24.64 -4.39
C ARG A 241 -17.85 25.55 -4.28
N VAL A 242 -17.57 26.38 -5.29
CA VAL A 242 -16.51 27.39 -5.22
C VAL A 242 -16.79 28.37 -4.10
N TRP A 243 -18.02 28.86 -4.00
CA TRP A 243 -18.46 29.74 -2.94
C TRP A 243 -18.29 29.10 -1.56
N GLN A 244 -18.73 27.86 -1.37
CA GLN A 244 -18.55 27.11 -0.13
C GLN A 244 -17.06 26.99 0.25
N ASN A 245 -16.18 26.67 -0.72
CA ASN A 245 -14.74 26.57 -0.45
C ASN A 245 -14.11 27.90 -0.06
N LEU A 246 -14.72 29.03 -0.41
CA LEU A 246 -14.28 30.37 -0.05
C LEU A 246 -14.92 30.84 1.27
N PHE A 247 -16.23 30.74 1.44
CA PHE A 247 -16.96 31.28 2.59
C PHE A 247 -17.25 30.26 3.70
N GLY A 248 -16.95 28.98 3.48
CA GLY A 248 -17.18 27.87 4.42
C GLY A 248 -18.58 27.25 4.30
N VAL A 249 -19.56 28.02 3.83
CA VAL A 249 -20.93 27.57 3.57
C VAL A 249 -21.32 28.04 2.18
N GLY A 250 -21.97 27.17 1.39
CA GLY A 250 -22.50 27.53 0.07
C GLY A 250 -23.64 28.55 0.17
N ILE A 251 -23.93 29.25 -0.93
CA ILE A 251 -25.15 30.06 -1.05
C ILE A 251 -26.37 29.17 -0.78
N VAL A 252 -26.34 27.94 -1.30
CA VAL A 252 -27.16 26.80 -0.87
C VAL A 252 -26.33 25.97 0.11
N SER A 253 -26.80 25.84 1.36
CA SER A 253 -26.06 25.18 2.43
C SER A 253 -25.96 23.66 2.28
N THR A 254 -26.86 23.04 1.51
CA THR A 254 -26.86 21.62 1.13
C THR A 254 -26.18 21.42 -0.22
N SER A 255 -24.85 21.40 -0.23
CA SER A 255 -24.05 21.40 -1.47
C SER A 255 -24.23 20.18 -2.38
N ASP A 256 -24.66 19.04 -1.82
CA ASP A 256 -24.95 17.82 -2.57
C ASP A 256 -26.43 17.69 -2.97
N ASN A 257 -27.29 18.62 -2.56
CA ASN A 257 -28.70 18.61 -2.91
C ASN A 257 -29.21 20.04 -3.11
N LEU A 258 -29.26 20.48 -4.37
CA LEU A 258 -29.86 21.76 -4.77
C LEU A 258 -31.33 21.58 -5.21
N GLY A 259 -31.91 20.39 -5.01
CA GLY A 259 -33.29 20.08 -5.35
C GLY A 259 -34.28 20.44 -4.22
N ARG A 260 -35.53 19.98 -4.35
CA ARG A 260 -36.62 20.28 -3.38
C ARG A 260 -36.35 19.81 -1.95
N LEU A 261 -35.49 18.81 -1.78
CA LEU A 261 -35.10 18.28 -0.47
C LEU A 261 -33.87 19.02 0.12
N GLY A 262 -33.28 19.94 -0.64
CA GLY A 262 -32.18 20.79 -0.23
C GLY A 262 -32.67 22.08 0.44
N ALA A 263 -31.70 22.88 0.92
CA ALA A 263 -31.93 24.23 1.39
C ALA A 263 -32.16 25.20 0.23
N GLU A 264 -32.95 26.24 0.49
CA GLU A 264 -33.09 27.36 -0.45
C GLU A 264 -31.80 28.21 -0.48
N PRO A 265 -31.46 28.82 -1.63
CA PRO A 265 -30.35 29.74 -1.73
C PRO A 265 -30.59 30.98 -0.86
N THR A 266 -29.60 31.35 -0.04
CA THR A 266 -29.65 32.60 0.74
C THR A 266 -29.70 33.84 -0.15
N HIS A 267 -29.04 33.78 -1.31
CA HIS A 267 -28.96 34.86 -2.29
C HIS A 267 -29.18 34.30 -3.71
N PRO A 268 -30.44 34.04 -4.12
CA PRO A 268 -30.74 33.39 -5.40
C PRO A 268 -30.23 34.17 -6.61
N GLU A 269 -30.42 35.49 -6.61
CA GLU A 269 -29.97 36.36 -7.71
C GLU A 269 -28.44 36.38 -7.85
N LEU A 270 -27.70 36.33 -6.73
CA LEU A 270 -26.25 36.24 -6.75
C LEU A 270 -25.76 34.90 -7.32
N LEU A 271 -26.39 33.79 -6.90
CA LEU A 271 -26.07 32.46 -7.43
C LEU A 271 -26.30 32.41 -8.93
N ASP A 272 -27.42 32.96 -9.40
CA ASP A 272 -27.77 33.00 -10.82
C ASP A 272 -26.83 33.90 -11.61
N TRP A 273 -26.51 35.07 -11.08
CA TRP A 273 -25.57 35.99 -11.71
C TRP A 273 -24.18 35.34 -11.85
N LEU A 274 -23.65 34.71 -10.80
CA LEU A 274 -22.37 34.00 -10.85
C LEU A 274 -22.42 32.78 -11.79
N ALA A 275 -23.54 32.05 -11.84
CA ALA A 275 -23.72 30.92 -12.74
C ALA A 275 -23.73 31.32 -14.21
N VAL A 276 -24.32 32.47 -14.55
CA VAL A 276 -24.27 33.07 -15.89
C VAL A 276 -22.88 33.67 -16.17
N ARG A 277 -22.20 34.17 -15.14
CA ARG A 277 -20.86 34.76 -15.24
C ARG A 277 -19.79 33.72 -15.58
N LEU A 278 -19.86 32.52 -15.03
CA LEU A 278 -18.81 31.51 -15.17
C LEU A 278 -18.45 31.16 -16.64
N PRO A 279 -19.41 30.90 -17.55
CA PRO A 279 -19.10 30.72 -18.97
C PRO A 279 -18.45 31.95 -19.64
N GLN A 280 -18.81 33.17 -19.22
CA GLN A 280 -18.19 34.40 -19.72
C GLN A 280 -16.72 34.56 -19.28
N LEU A 281 -16.31 33.79 -18.27
CA LEU A 281 -14.93 33.68 -17.81
C LEU A 281 -14.23 32.45 -18.42
N ASP A 282 -14.74 31.91 -19.52
CA ASP A 282 -14.25 30.69 -20.18
C ASP A 282 -14.15 29.50 -19.22
N TRP A 283 -15.11 29.37 -18.29
CA TRP A 283 -15.13 28.33 -17.26
C TRP A 283 -13.90 28.34 -16.32
N SER A 284 -13.14 29.44 -16.30
CA SER A 284 -11.96 29.58 -15.45
C SER A 284 -12.35 29.73 -13.97
N LEU A 285 -12.16 28.65 -13.20
CA LEU A 285 -12.32 28.67 -11.75
C LEU A 285 -11.43 29.73 -11.08
N LYS A 286 -10.22 29.96 -11.61
CA LYS A 286 -9.31 31.00 -11.09
C LYS A 286 -9.87 32.41 -11.30
N SER A 287 -10.49 32.67 -12.44
CA SER A 287 -11.12 33.97 -12.73
C SER A 287 -12.34 34.18 -11.84
N LEU A 288 -13.19 33.15 -11.67
CA LEU A 288 -14.34 33.20 -10.76
C LEU A 288 -13.89 33.44 -9.31
N VAL A 289 -12.89 32.70 -8.84
CA VAL A 289 -12.31 32.89 -7.51
C VAL A 289 -11.79 34.33 -7.36
N ARG A 290 -11.06 34.85 -8.36
CA ARG A 290 -10.57 36.24 -8.33
C ARG A 290 -11.72 37.24 -8.18
N GLU A 291 -12.79 37.10 -8.96
CA GLU A 291 -13.96 37.97 -8.93
C GLU A 291 -14.63 37.94 -7.53
N ILE A 292 -14.74 36.76 -6.93
CA ILE A 292 -15.28 36.61 -5.57
C ILE A 292 -14.35 37.23 -4.51
N VAL A 293 -13.06 36.90 -4.52
CA VAL A 293 -12.11 37.34 -3.46
C VAL A 293 -11.72 38.82 -3.56
N THR A 294 -12.06 39.49 -4.65
CA THR A 294 -11.89 40.94 -4.82
C THR A 294 -13.17 41.74 -4.52
N SER A 295 -14.27 41.05 -4.18
CA SER A 295 -15.52 41.69 -3.78
C SER A 295 -15.40 42.37 -2.40
N GLU A 296 -16.22 43.41 -2.18
CA GLU A 296 -16.34 44.05 -0.86
C GLU A 296 -16.74 43.02 0.21
N THR A 297 -17.62 42.07 -0.15
CA THR A 297 -18.08 40.99 0.74
C THR A 297 -16.93 40.13 1.27
N TRP A 298 -15.98 39.75 0.40
CA TRP A 298 -14.80 38.99 0.82
C TRP A 298 -13.85 39.81 1.71
N LEU A 299 -13.70 41.09 1.39
CA LEU A 299 -12.77 42.00 2.06
C LEU A 299 -13.31 42.58 3.38
N ARG A 300 -14.51 42.20 3.82
CA ARG A 300 -15.06 42.61 5.12
C ARG A 300 -14.17 42.15 6.29
N SER A 301 -14.18 42.91 7.38
CA SER A 301 -13.52 42.50 8.62
C SER A 301 -14.22 41.29 9.25
N SER A 302 -13.48 40.45 9.98
CA SER A 302 -14.05 39.41 10.85
C SER A 302 -14.53 39.96 12.20
N VAL A 303 -14.11 41.19 12.56
CA VAL A 303 -14.55 41.89 13.76
C VAL A 303 -15.97 42.39 13.54
N VAL A 304 -16.90 41.96 14.41
CA VAL A 304 -18.33 42.25 14.29
C VAL A 304 -18.82 43.09 15.46
N SER A 305 -19.71 44.05 15.19
CA SER A 305 -20.38 44.80 16.25
C SER A 305 -21.43 43.93 16.97
N PRO A 306 -21.71 44.18 18.25
CA PRO A 306 -22.76 43.45 18.97
C PRO A 306 -24.14 43.54 18.30
N GLU A 307 -24.44 44.66 17.64
CA GLU A 307 -25.69 44.86 16.90
C GLU A 307 -25.77 44.01 15.62
N ALA A 308 -24.69 43.92 14.85
CA ALA A 308 -24.67 43.07 13.67
C ALA A 308 -24.74 41.58 14.05
N LEU A 309 -24.07 41.20 15.15
CA LEU A 309 -24.13 39.83 15.68
C LEU A 309 -25.52 39.45 16.18
N SER A 310 -26.29 40.39 16.75
CA SER A 310 -27.64 40.10 17.22
C SER A 310 -28.66 39.96 16.08
N LYS A 311 -28.47 40.70 14.97
CA LYS A 311 -29.35 40.64 13.78
C LYS A 311 -29.08 39.41 12.91
N ASP A 312 -27.81 39.02 12.76
CA ASP A 312 -27.40 37.88 11.95
C ASP A 312 -26.27 37.08 12.64
N PRO A 313 -26.62 36.25 13.64
CA PRO A 313 -25.64 35.45 14.38
C PRO A 313 -24.87 34.50 13.48
N GLU A 314 -25.55 33.90 12.50
CA GLU A 314 -25.03 32.88 11.58
C GLU A 314 -24.27 33.46 10.37
N ASN A 315 -24.22 34.80 10.24
CA ASN A 315 -23.59 35.49 9.11
C ASN A 315 -24.20 35.11 7.74
N ARG A 316 -25.51 34.82 7.68
CA ARG A 316 -26.22 34.47 6.44
C ARG A 316 -26.21 35.62 5.43
N LEU A 317 -26.21 36.86 5.90
CA LEU A 317 -26.17 38.09 5.08
C LEU A 317 -24.74 38.54 4.74
N LEU A 318 -23.73 37.79 5.20
CA LEU A 318 -22.32 38.03 4.87
C LEU A 318 -21.83 39.43 5.28
N GLY A 319 -22.34 39.95 6.40
CA GLY A 319 -21.96 41.27 6.93
C GLY A 319 -20.53 41.32 7.50
N ARG A 320 -19.88 40.16 7.67
CA ARG A 320 -18.50 40.01 8.15
C ARG A 320 -17.77 38.90 7.42
N ALA A 321 -16.43 38.90 7.46
CA ALA A 321 -15.66 37.75 7.02
C ALA A 321 -15.86 36.56 7.97
N SER A 322 -16.16 35.40 7.41
CA SER A 322 -16.29 34.14 8.16
C SER A 322 -14.91 33.62 8.57
N VAL A 323 -14.67 33.51 9.87
CA VAL A 323 -13.49 32.79 10.39
C VAL A 323 -13.71 31.31 10.15
N ARG A 324 -12.73 30.66 9.53
CA ARG A 324 -12.80 29.24 9.18
C ARG A 324 -11.62 28.51 9.77
N ARG A 325 -11.91 27.29 10.18
CA ARG A 325 -10.89 26.34 10.58
C ARG A 325 -10.13 25.88 9.34
N TYR A 326 -8.83 25.67 9.47
CA TYR A 326 -8.04 25.02 8.44
C TYR A 326 -8.41 23.54 8.31
N GLU A 327 -8.40 23.07 7.06
CA GLU A 327 -8.53 21.65 6.74
C GLU A 327 -7.25 20.91 7.14
N ALA A 328 -7.35 19.60 7.34
CA ALA A 328 -6.23 18.72 7.67
C ALA A 328 -4.97 18.97 6.83
N GLU A 329 -5.13 19.07 5.51
CA GLU A 329 -4.03 19.28 4.57
C GLU A 329 -3.39 20.66 4.72
N ALA A 330 -4.20 21.68 5.00
CA ALA A 330 -3.73 23.04 5.23
C ALA A 330 -3.01 23.15 6.58
N ILE A 331 -3.47 22.46 7.62
CA ILE A 331 -2.80 22.38 8.93
C ILE A 331 -1.42 21.75 8.76
N ARG A 332 -1.34 20.55 8.16
CA ARG A 332 -0.06 19.89 7.90
C ARG A 332 0.85 20.73 7.00
N GLY A 333 0.29 21.34 5.95
CA GLY A 333 1.02 22.22 5.05
C GLY A 333 1.59 23.46 5.74
N ALA A 334 0.84 24.07 6.67
CA ALA A 334 1.29 25.20 7.48
C ALA A 334 2.43 24.79 8.41
N LEU A 335 2.31 23.64 9.09
CA LEU A 335 3.38 23.11 9.94
C LEU A 335 4.68 22.90 9.14
N LEU A 336 4.60 22.26 7.97
CA LEU A 336 5.76 22.07 7.10
C LEU A 336 6.34 23.40 6.58
N HIS A 337 5.47 24.36 6.27
CA HIS A 337 5.89 25.65 5.74
C HIS A 337 6.61 26.51 6.79
N ILE A 338 6.02 26.65 7.98
CA ILE A 338 6.55 27.48 9.07
C ILE A 338 7.88 26.93 9.59
N THR A 339 8.04 25.61 9.55
CA THR A 339 9.29 24.94 9.94
C THR A 339 10.29 24.80 8.80
N GLU A 340 10.04 25.42 7.63
CA GLU A 340 10.92 25.41 6.45
C GLU A 340 11.22 24.01 5.87
N ASN A 341 10.38 23.02 6.17
CA ASN A 341 10.55 21.64 5.67
C ASN A 341 9.71 21.34 4.43
N LEU A 342 8.81 22.25 4.01
CA LEU A 342 7.87 21.98 2.91
C LEU A 342 8.59 21.80 1.56
N ASP A 343 8.55 20.58 1.03
CA ASP A 343 8.91 20.30 -0.37
C ASP A 343 7.77 20.74 -1.31
N ARG A 344 8.09 21.71 -2.17
CA ARG A 344 7.18 22.31 -3.16
C ARG A 344 7.26 21.68 -4.55
N SER A 345 8.07 20.63 -4.73
CA SER A 345 8.21 19.91 -5.99
C SER A 345 6.85 19.46 -6.51
N MET A 346 6.57 19.75 -7.77
CA MET A 346 5.32 19.37 -8.43
C MET A 346 5.48 18.07 -9.21
N TYR A 347 4.39 17.31 -9.32
CA TYR A 347 4.31 16.05 -10.08
C TYR A 347 5.22 14.93 -9.54
N GLY A 348 5.29 13.80 -10.23
CA GLY A 348 6.05 12.63 -9.80
C GLY A 348 5.28 11.73 -8.82
N PRO A 349 5.89 10.61 -8.40
CA PRO A 349 5.24 9.61 -7.58
C PRO A 349 4.88 10.14 -6.18
N PRO A 350 3.90 9.50 -5.51
CA PRO A 350 3.60 9.81 -4.12
C PRO A 350 4.81 9.51 -3.21
N GLN A 351 4.91 10.21 -2.09
CA GLN A 351 5.89 9.93 -1.03
C GLN A 351 5.26 9.13 0.11
N PRO A 352 6.05 8.48 0.98
CA PRO A 352 5.57 7.93 2.24
C PRO A 352 4.71 8.93 3.04
N THR A 353 3.83 8.43 3.90
CA THR A 353 2.82 9.23 4.63
C THR A 353 3.43 10.27 5.57
N ASP A 354 4.67 10.09 5.98
CA ASP A 354 5.50 10.98 6.80
C ASP A 354 6.43 11.90 5.96
N GLY A 355 6.37 11.81 4.63
CA GLY A 355 7.16 12.64 3.72
C GLY A 355 6.92 14.14 3.90
N LEU A 356 7.80 14.98 3.34
CA LEU A 356 7.76 16.44 3.55
C LEU A 356 7.03 17.22 2.45
N ARG A 357 6.46 16.51 1.46
CA ARG A 357 5.66 17.10 0.39
C ARG A 357 4.28 17.54 0.87
N ARG A 358 3.64 18.41 0.08
CA ARG A 358 2.22 18.79 0.27
C ARG A 358 1.34 17.54 0.37
N SER A 359 0.32 17.60 1.22
CA SER A 359 -0.55 16.43 1.50
C SER A 359 -1.25 15.85 0.27
N ILE A 360 -1.38 16.64 -0.81
CA ILE A 360 -1.89 16.19 -2.12
C ILE A 360 -1.02 15.12 -2.80
N TYR A 361 0.25 14.98 -2.37
CA TYR A 361 1.20 14.00 -2.88
C TYR A 361 1.41 12.81 -1.93
N LEU A 362 0.58 12.68 -0.89
CA LEU A 362 0.58 11.50 -0.04
C LEU A 362 -0.33 10.42 -0.63
N PRO A 363 0.01 9.13 -0.50
CA PRO A 363 -0.84 8.05 -0.93
C PRO A 363 -2.11 8.03 -0.08
N VAL A 364 -3.25 7.80 -0.72
CA VAL A 364 -4.53 7.60 -0.05
C VAL A 364 -4.80 6.10 0.03
N ILE A 365 -4.42 5.49 1.15
CA ILE A 365 -4.63 4.07 1.41
C ILE A 365 -5.96 3.92 2.16
N ARG A 366 -6.98 3.35 1.52
CA ARG A 366 -8.37 3.29 2.04
C ARG A 366 -8.46 2.76 3.48
N ASN A 367 -7.63 1.79 3.84
CA ASN A 367 -7.62 1.15 5.16
C ASN A 367 -6.52 1.65 6.10
N SER A 368 -5.71 2.63 5.67
CA SER A 368 -4.59 3.19 6.44
C SER A 368 -4.42 4.67 6.13
N LEU A 369 -5.40 5.47 6.58
CA LEU A 369 -5.33 6.92 6.46
C LEU A 369 -4.31 7.49 7.43
N VAL A 370 -3.65 8.58 7.04
CA VAL A 370 -2.69 9.30 7.89
C VAL A 370 -3.40 9.75 9.18
N PRO A 371 -2.96 9.31 10.37
CA PRO A 371 -3.66 9.59 11.64
C PRO A 371 -3.87 11.08 11.91
N LEU A 372 -2.85 11.89 11.64
CA LEU A 372 -2.94 13.35 11.76
C LEU A 372 -4.04 13.91 10.86
N LEU A 373 -4.09 13.52 9.58
CA LEU A 373 -5.10 14.03 8.66
C LEU A 373 -6.52 13.61 9.09
N ARG A 374 -6.69 12.34 9.47
CA ARG A 374 -7.96 11.81 9.95
C ARG A 374 -8.48 12.55 11.18
N THR A 375 -7.58 12.88 12.12
CA THR A 375 -7.92 13.63 13.33
C THR A 375 -8.50 15.01 13.00
N PHE A 376 -8.07 15.61 11.89
CA PHE A 376 -8.52 16.92 11.41
C PHE A 376 -9.61 16.83 10.31
N ASP A 377 -10.49 15.83 10.42
CA ASP A 377 -11.69 15.66 9.59
C ASP A 377 -11.38 15.44 8.09
N TYR A 378 -10.23 14.81 7.78
CA TYR A 378 -9.94 14.36 6.41
C TYR A 378 -11.01 13.35 5.93
N PRO A 379 -11.59 13.53 4.73
CA PRO A 379 -12.69 12.70 4.26
C PRO A 379 -12.26 11.25 4.05
N GLU A 380 -13.02 10.31 4.59
CA GLU A 380 -12.77 8.89 4.37
C GLU A 380 -13.16 8.49 2.93
N PRO A 381 -12.26 7.87 2.13
CA PRO A 381 -12.45 7.64 0.70
C PRO A 381 -13.35 6.43 0.39
N PHE A 382 -14.36 6.18 1.24
CA PHE A 382 -15.37 5.14 1.05
C PHE A 382 -16.60 5.66 0.27
N THR A 383 -16.83 6.97 0.31
CA THR A 383 -17.96 7.62 -0.35
C THR A 383 -17.59 9.02 -0.80
N THR A 384 -18.43 9.62 -1.65
CA THR A 384 -18.30 11.01 -2.06
C THR A 384 -18.72 11.94 -0.91
N VAL A 385 -17.88 12.92 -0.60
CA VAL A 385 -18.12 13.92 0.44
C VAL A 385 -18.15 15.32 -0.19
N GLY A 386 -19.33 15.95 -0.30
CA GLY A 386 -19.46 17.31 -0.83
C GLY A 386 -19.32 18.42 0.20
N ARG A 387 -19.34 18.07 1.49
CA ARG A 387 -18.99 18.96 2.60
C ARG A 387 -18.29 18.16 3.68
N ARG A 388 -17.10 18.62 4.07
CA ARG A 388 -16.34 18.02 5.18
C ARG A 388 -16.98 18.41 6.51
N ASP A 389 -16.93 17.48 7.45
CA ASP A 389 -17.24 17.77 8.84
C ASP A 389 -16.22 18.76 9.40
N GLN A 390 -16.66 19.59 10.34
CA GLN A 390 -15.80 20.52 11.06
C GLN A 390 -15.99 20.27 12.55
N THR A 391 -15.15 19.39 13.09
CA THR A 391 -15.21 19.03 14.50
C THR A 391 -14.26 19.94 15.26
N ASN A 392 -14.67 20.46 16.42
CA ASN A 392 -13.80 21.24 17.31
C ASN A 392 -13.76 20.58 18.69
N VAL A 393 -12.96 19.52 18.80
CA VAL A 393 -12.84 18.73 20.04
C VAL A 393 -11.44 18.88 20.65
N PRO A 394 -11.32 18.85 21.99
CA PRO A 394 -10.02 18.94 22.67
C PRO A 394 -8.99 17.91 22.20
N ALA A 395 -9.44 16.72 21.78
CA ALA A 395 -8.58 15.66 21.24
C ALA A 395 -7.72 16.11 20.06
N GLN A 396 -8.19 17.05 19.23
CA GLN A 396 -7.43 17.57 18.09
C GLN A 396 -6.29 18.49 18.54
N SER A 397 -6.51 19.29 19.59
CA SER A 397 -5.44 20.09 20.20
C SER A 397 -4.40 19.19 20.87
N LEU A 398 -4.84 18.13 21.55
CA LEU A 398 -3.96 17.12 22.12
C LEU A 398 -3.18 16.38 21.03
N ALA A 399 -3.77 16.10 19.87
CA ALA A 399 -3.05 15.49 18.75
C ALA A 399 -1.90 16.38 18.28
N LEU A 400 -2.08 17.70 18.12
CA LEU A 400 -0.96 18.60 17.77
C LEU A 400 0.16 18.61 18.83
N MET A 401 -0.17 18.40 20.11
CA MET A 401 0.84 18.37 21.18
C MET A 401 1.61 17.04 21.26
N ASN A 402 1.01 15.93 20.81
CA ASN A 402 1.54 14.58 21.02
C ASN A 402 1.90 13.84 19.73
N ASP A 403 1.52 14.37 18.56
CA ASP A 403 1.81 13.73 17.28
C ASP A 403 3.33 13.73 16.99
N PRO A 404 3.93 12.56 16.66
CA PRO A 404 5.37 12.45 16.45
C PRO A 404 5.91 13.35 15.33
N MET A 405 5.14 13.54 14.25
CA MET A 405 5.53 14.42 13.15
C MET A 405 5.57 15.86 13.64
N VAL A 406 4.55 16.29 14.39
CA VAL A 406 4.49 17.66 14.92
C VAL A 406 5.63 17.92 15.91
N ALA A 407 5.94 16.97 16.79
CA ALA A 407 7.05 17.05 17.73
C ALA A 407 8.41 17.14 17.02
N SER A 408 8.61 16.34 15.97
CA SER A 408 9.82 16.36 15.14
C SER A 408 10.00 17.71 14.43
N LEU A 409 8.95 18.23 13.80
CA LEU A 409 8.96 19.53 13.16
C LEU A 409 9.22 20.67 14.15
N ALA A 410 8.59 20.63 15.33
CA ALA A 410 8.82 21.61 16.38
C ALA A 410 10.28 21.62 16.87
N SER A 411 10.89 20.43 17.00
CA SER A 411 12.29 20.29 17.40
C SER A 411 13.24 20.90 16.36
N ARG A 412 13.05 20.56 15.08
CA ARG A 412 13.84 21.13 13.97
C ARG A 412 13.70 22.66 13.88
N TRP A 413 12.48 23.16 14.11
CA TRP A 413 12.22 24.59 14.08
C TRP A 413 12.94 25.32 15.24
N ALA A 414 12.89 24.75 16.44
CA ALA A 414 13.61 25.27 17.59
C ALA A 414 15.14 25.26 17.38
N GLU A 415 15.69 24.18 16.85
CA GLU A 415 17.12 24.06 16.52
C GLU A 415 17.56 25.13 15.52
N SER A 416 16.80 25.33 14.44
CA SER A 416 17.06 26.38 13.45
C SER A 416 17.04 27.78 14.08
N LEU A 417 16.03 28.09 14.90
CA LEU A 417 15.94 29.38 15.58
C LEU A 417 17.08 29.62 16.57
N ILE A 418 17.50 28.58 17.32
CA ILE A 418 18.62 28.67 18.27
C ILE A 418 19.96 28.86 17.54
N ALA A 419 20.14 28.19 16.41
CA ALA A 419 21.36 28.31 15.60
C ALA A 419 21.51 29.69 14.97
N ASN A 420 20.40 30.28 14.49
CA ASN A 420 20.42 31.52 13.73
C ASN A 420 20.26 32.79 14.58
N LEU A 421 19.61 32.70 15.75
CA LEU A 421 19.29 33.86 16.59
C LEU A 421 19.81 33.68 18.01
N ARG A 422 20.56 34.67 18.52
CA ARG A 422 21.16 34.62 19.86
C ARG A 422 20.23 35.12 20.96
N ASP A 423 19.46 36.17 20.68
CA ASP A 423 18.58 36.83 21.66
C ASP A 423 17.26 36.04 21.85
N PRO A 424 16.89 35.65 23.09
CA PRO A 424 15.61 35.02 23.38
C PRO A 424 14.37 35.84 22.96
N GLN A 425 14.40 37.18 23.11
CA GLN A 425 13.25 38.02 22.75
C GLN A 425 13.03 38.00 21.24
N GLU A 426 14.11 38.17 20.48
CA GLU A 426 14.09 38.07 19.03
C GLU A 426 13.65 36.69 18.53
N ARG A 427 14.11 35.60 19.17
CA ARG A 427 13.63 34.23 18.88
C ARG A 427 12.12 34.10 19.06
N ALA A 428 11.60 34.55 20.20
CA ALA A 428 10.16 34.49 20.49
C ALA A 428 9.35 35.32 19.48
N ARG A 429 9.84 36.51 19.12
CA ARG A 429 9.23 37.38 18.12
C ARG A 429 9.14 36.70 16.76
N VAL A 430 10.27 36.21 16.21
CA VAL A 430 10.32 35.54 14.90
C VAL A 430 9.46 34.27 14.87
N MET A 431 9.47 33.48 15.96
CA MET A 431 8.64 32.29 16.08
C MET A 431 7.15 32.62 16.02
N LEU A 432 6.70 33.61 16.82
CA LEU A 432 5.30 34.01 16.89
C LEU A 432 4.84 34.71 15.60
N GLU A 433 5.66 35.56 14.99
CA GLU A 433 5.33 36.21 13.72
C GLU A 433 5.17 35.19 12.59
N SER A 434 6.07 34.22 12.50
CA SER A 434 6.00 33.14 11.50
C SER A 434 4.76 32.26 11.70
N ALA A 435 4.44 31.90 12.95
CA ALA A 435 3.25 31.08 13.24
C ALA A 435 1.92 31.83 13.05
N MET A 436 1.85 33.09 13.47
CA MET A 436 0.61 33.86 13.51
C MET A 436 0.38 34.70 12.24
N SER A 437 1.42 34.84 11.39
CA SER A 437 1.38 35.68 10.18
C SER A 437 0.90 37.12 10.44
N ARG A 438 1.20 37.65 11.63
CA ARG A 438 0.91 39.03 12.04
C ARG A 438 1.98 39.54 12.99
N SER A 439 2.04 40.86 13.15
CA SER A 439 2.86 41.49 14.18
C SER A 439 2.48 40.99 15.58
N VAL A 440 3.49 40.77 16.40
CA VAL A 440 3.37 40.23 17.75
C VAL A 440 3.44 41.37 18.76
N THR A 441 2.66 41.27 19.82
CA THR A 441 2.64 42.27 20.90
C THR A 441 3.74 42.00 21.94
N SER A 442 4.16 43.03 22.68
CA SER A 442 5.17 42.87 23.73
C SER A 442 4.73 41.90 24.83
N ASP A 443 3.43 41.86 25.15
CA ASP A 443 2.86 40.95 26.14
C ASP A 443 2.96 39.49 25.69
N GLU A 444 2.75 39.19 24.41
CA GLU A 444 2.89 37.84 23.85
C GLU A 444 4.34 37.34 23.93
N ILE A 445 5.31 38.22 23.66
CA ILE A 445 6.73 37.90 23.81
C ILE A 445 7.05 37.60 25.28
N LEU A 446 6.56 38.43 26.21
CA LEU A 446 6.76 38.22 27.65
C LEU A 446 6.17 36.90 28.13
N LEU A 447 4.94 36.57 27.72
CA LEU A 447 4.29 35.31 28.07
C LEU A 447 5.05 34.10 27.52
N CYS A 448 5.56 34.18 26.29
CA CYS A 448 6.38 33.12 25.70
C CYS A 448 7.66 32.88 26.50
N LEU A 449 8.37 33.94 26.88
CA LEU A 449 9.60 33.83 27.66
C LEU A 449 9.35 33.30 29.07
N GLN A 450 8.27 33.75 29.72
CA GLN A 450 7.84 33.22 31.02
C GLN A 450 7.54 31.72 30.93
N PHE A 451 6.79 31.30 29.90
CA PHE A 451 6.48 29.90 29.68
C PHE A 451 7.75 29.04 29.52
N ILE A 452 8.71 29.49 28.72
CA ILE A 452 9.99 28.79 28.52
C ILE A 452 10.75 28.68 29.84
N GLN A 453 10.84 29.77 30.61
CA GLN A 453 11.53 29.78 31.89
C GLN A 453 10.88 28.83 32.90
N THR A 454 9.57 28.92 33.09
CA THR A 454 8.83 28.05 34.02
C THR A 454 8.93 26.57 33.60
N THR A 455 8.90 26.29 32.30
CA THR A 455 9.06 24.92 31.79
C THR A 455 10.46 24.39 32.06
N ARG A 456 11.50 25.23 31.88
CA ARG A 456 12.90 24.86 32.19
C ARG A 456 13.08 24.55 33.67
N GLU A 457 12.58 25.40 34.56
CA GLU A 457 12.65 25.18 36.02
C GLU A 457 11.97 23.87 36.42
N ARG A 458 10.80 23.58 35.83
CA ARG A 458 10.08 22.33 36.06
C ARG A 458 10.83 21.11 35.52
N LEU A 459 11.47 21.23 34.35
CA LEU A 459 12.29 20.17 33.77
C LEU A 459 13.50 19.85 34.66
N ASP A 460 14.20 20.88 35.14
CA ASP A 460 15.34 20.72 36.05
C ASP A 460 14.93 19.99 37.34
N GLN A 461 13.77 20.34 37.92
CA GLN A 461 13.21 19.64 39.07
C GLN A 461 12.89 18.16 38.78
N LEU A 462 12.30 17.88 37.60
CA LEU A 462 12.00 16.51 37.18
C LEU A 462 13.26 15.68 36.95
N VAL A 463 14.30 16.26 36.36
CA VAL A 463 15.61 15.58 36.18
C VAL A 463 16.24 15.24 37.52
N VAL A 464 16.21 16.16 38.49
CA VAL A 464 16.70 15.91 39.85
C VAL A 464 15.88 14.78 40.51
N ARG A 465 14.55 14.83 40.42
CA ARG A 465 13.66 13.80 40.96
C ARG A 465 13.88 12.43 40.31
N SER A 466 14.05 12.40 38.99
CA SER A 466 14.34 11.17 38.22
C SER A 466 15.64 10.52 38.71
N ARG A 467 16.73 11.30 38.83
CA ARG A 467 18.01 10.82 39.38
C ARG A 467 17.87 10.28 40.79
N GLN A 468 17.07 10.93 41.64
CA GLN A 468 16.82 10.46 43.00
C GLN A 468 16.03 9.15 43.03
N LEU A 469 15.00 9.03 42.19
CA LEU A 469 14.22 7.81 42.04
C LEU A 469 15.08 6.66 41.53
N SER A 470 15.93 6.88 40.51
CA SER A 470 16.87 5.85 40.02
C SER A 470 17.83 5.38 41.12
N LYS A 471 18.35 6.30 41.95
CA LYS A 471 19.18 5.92 43.12
C LYS A 471 18.40 5.08 44.14
N ASN A 472 17.15 5.45 44.43
CA ASN A 472 16.29 4.70 45.34
C ASN A 472 15.96 3.31 44.80
N VAL A 473 15.66 3.17 43.51
CA VAL A 473 15.41 1.87 42.86
C VAL A 473 16.65 0.98 42.97
N THR A 474 17.85 1.52 42.67
CA THR A 474 19.11 0.77 42.82
C THR A 474 19.37 0.36 44.26
N LYS A 475 19.05 1.22 45.24
CA LYS A 475 19.15 0.89 46.67
C LYS A 475 18.20 -0.25 47.07
N ILE A 476 16.93 -0.16 46.68
CA ILE A 476 15.91 -1.17 46.97
C ILE A 476 16.29 -2.51 46.34
N LYS A 477 16.77 -2.52 45.08
CA LYS A 477 17.27 -3.75 44.43
C LYS A 477 18.41 -4.40 45.22
N ARG A 478 19.34 -3.61 45.78
CA ARG A 478 20.43 -4.13 46.63
C ARG A 478 19.90 -4.70 47.94
N GLU A 479 18.96 -4.02 48.59
CA GLU A 479 18.34 -4.48 49.84
C GLU A 479 17.54 -5.78 49.62
N MET A 480 16.81 -5.87 48.51
CA MET A 480 16.08 -7.08 48.10
C MET A 480 17.03 -8.26 47.88
N ASN A 481 18.11 -8.07 47.12
CA ASN A 481 19.10 -9.12 46.88
C ASN A 481 19.79 -9.58 48.19
N ALA A 482 20.04 -8.65 49.12
CA ALA A 482 20.63 -8.97 50.43
C ALA A 482 19.66 -9.75 51.33
N LEU A 483 18.36 -9.42 51.28
CA LEU A 483 17.30 -10.16 51.97
C LEU A 483 17.13 -11.56 51.39
N GLU A 484 17.14 -11.71 50.06
CA GLU A 484 17.10 -13.02 49.40
C GLU A 484 18.31 -13.89 49.78
N ALA A 485 19.52 -13.32 49.79
CA ALA A 485 20.73 -14.02 50.22
C ALA A 485 20.63 -14.48 51.68
N SER A 486 20.13 -13.59 52.56
CA SER A 486 19.93 -13.90 53.99
C SER A 486 18.86 -14.98 54.20
N ALA A 487 17.77 -14.94 53.43
CA ALA A 487 16.71 -15.95 53.46
C ALA A 487 17.23 -17.32 52.98
N ARG A 488 18.02 -17.35 51.90
CA ARG A 488 18.69 -18.57 51.40
C ARG A 488 19.64 -19.16 52.45
N GLU A 489 20.41 -18.33 53.14
CA GLU A 489 21.32 -18.78 54.20
C GLU A 489 20.56 -19.36 55.42
N LEU A 490 19.46 -18.73 55.84
CA LEU A 490 18.61 -19.23 56.93
C LEU A 490 17.91 -20.54 56.57
N LEU A 491 17.39 -20.65 55.35
CA LEU A 491 16.80 -21.89 54.84
C LEU A 491 17.83 -23.03 54.79
N GLY A 492 19.05 -22.74 54.31
CA GLY A 492 20.15 -23.71 54.30
C GLY A 492 20.53 -24.23 55.69
N LYS A 493 20.53 -23.36 56.71
CA LYS A 493 20.81 -23.73 58.11
C LYS A 493 19.68 -24.54 58.75
N GLN A 494 18.41 -24.29 58.43
CA GLN A 494 17.28 -25.07 58.96
C GLN A 494 17.15 -26.45 58.29
N THR A 495 17.59 -26.63 57.05
CA THR A 495 17.56 -27.93 56.36
C THR A 495 18.59 -28.97 56.86
N ALA A 496 19.50 -28.59 57.77
CA ALA A 496 20.55 -29.47 58.28
C ALA A 496 20.09 -30.48 59.37
N ASN A 497 18.87 -30.36 59.93
CA ASN A 497 18.41 -31.17 61.07
C ASN A 497 17.04 -31.85 60.90
N VAL A 498 16.61 -32.16 59.67
CA VAL A 498 15.31 -32.80 59.40
C VAL A 498 15.50 -34.27 58.96
N PRO A 499 14.86 -35.26 59.63
CA PRO A 499 14.91 -36.67 59.23
C PRO A 499 14.34 -36.92 57.83
N GLY A 500 14.89 -37.90 57.12
CA GLY A 500 14.85 -38.09 55.66
C GLY A 500 13.49 -38.23 54.95
N THR A 501 12.37 -38.14 55.64
CA THR A 501 11.02 -38.25 55.07
C THR A 501 10.35 -36.90 54.71
N ILE A 502 10.99 -35.77 55.00
CA ILE A 502 10.54 -34.42 54.56
C ILE A 502 11.42 -33.87 53.42
N LYS A 503 12.50 -34.56 53.04
CA LYS A 503 13.33 -34.18 51.87
C LYS A 503 12.59 -34.32 50.53
N SER A 504 11.58 -35.19 50.43
CA SER A 504 10.85 -35.41 49.17
C SER A 504 9.69 -34.45 48.92
N LYS A 505 9.22 -33.71 49.93
CA LYS A 505 8.11 -32.75 49.79
C LYS A 505 8.54 -31.28 49.68
N ILE A 506 9.83 -30.99 49.89
CA ILE A 506 10.42 -29.66 49.66
C ILE A 506 11.07 -29.58 48.27
N SER A 507 11.29 -30.72 47.59
CA SER A 507 11.82 -30.77 46.22
C SER A 507 10.77 -30.64 45.11
N GLU A 508 9.52 -30.33 45.44
CA GLU A 508 8.39 -30.13 44.50
C GLU A 508 7.92 -28.66 44.44
N ALA A 509 8.78 -27.70 44.79
CA ALA A 509 8.64 -26.34 44.32
C ALA A 509 9.58 -26.16 43.10
N PRO A 510 9.12 -25.60 41.96
CA PRO A 510 9.96 -25.43 40.79
C PRO A 510 11.03 -24.38 41.09
N SER A 511 12.21 -24.86 41.47
CA SER A 511 13.45 -24.12 41.52
C SER A 511 13.90 -23.79 40.09
N ALA A 512 14.02 -22.49 39.79
CA ALA A 512 14.54 -21.93 38.54
C ALA A 512 16.06 -22.12 38.34
N ASP A 513 16.65 -23.22 38.85
CA ASP A 513 18.07 -23.54 38.75
C ASP A 513 18.25 -25.04 38.49
N ARG A 514 17.83 -25.50 37.30
CA ARG A 514 18.26 -26.77 36.70
C ARG A 514 18.52 -26.59 35.21
N ALA A 515 19.49 -25.74 34.88
CA ALA A 515 20.33 -26.01 33.72
C ALA A 515 21.31 -27.11 34.14
N GLY A 516 20.88 -28.37 33.99
CA GLY A 516 21.82 -29.48 34.01
C GLY A 516 22.75 -29.31 32.81
N SER A 517 24.04 -29.16 33.09
CA SER A 517 25.09 -29.32 32.09
C SER A 517 24.90 -30.69 31.42
N PRO A 518 24.60 -30.77 30.12
CA PRO A 518 24.63 -32.06 29.43
C PRO A 518 26.09 -32.50 29.37
N GLU A 519 26.35 -33.75 29.75
CA GLU A 519 27.60 -34.42 29.46
C GLU A 519 27.98 -34.16 28.00
N GLN A 520 29.11 -33.48 27.82
CA GLN A 520 29.78 -33.33 26.55
C GLN A 520 30.15 -34.73 26.04
N LYS A 521 29.28 -35.31 25.22
CA LYS A 521 29.77 -36.00 24.03
C LYS A 521 30.15 -34.91 23.06
N SER A 522 31.44 -34.59 23.04
CA SER A 522 32.10 -33.80 22.01
C SER A 522 31.92 -34.49 20.67
N ILE A 523 30.76 -34.28 20.06
CA ILE A 523 30.65 -34.24 18.61
C ILE A 523 31.13 -32.83 18.29
N GLU A 524 32.26 -32.71 17.61
CA GLU A 524 32.65 -31.46 16.96
C GLU A 524 31.57 -31.15 15.91
N VAL A 525 30.51 -30.47 16.36
CA VAL A 525 29.56 -29.81 15.48
C VAL A 525 30.18 -28.46 15.21
N GLU A 526 30.63 -28.23 13.98
CA GLU A 526 30.92 -26.87 13.50
C GLU A 526 29.67 -26.03 13.74
N ILE A 527 29.71 -25.15 14.75
CA ILE A 527 28.65 -24.17 14.97
C ILE A 527 28.80 -23.16 13.84
N PRO A 528 27.82 -23.02 12.92
CA PRO A 528 27.92 -22.06 11.84
C PRO A 528 28.04 -20.65 12.44
N SER A 529 29.02 -19.89 11.95
CA SER A 529 29.17 -18.49 12.35
C SER A 529 27.99 -17.68 11.83
N PRO A 530 27.40 -16.78 12.64
CA PRO A 530 26.27 -15.99 12.19
C PRO A 530 26.69 -15.03 11.07
N VAL A 531 25.89 -14.97 10.00
CA VAL A 531 26.07 -13.99 8.91
C VAL A 531 25.90 -12.56 9.42
N LEU A 532 24.93 -12.36 10.32
CA LEU A 532 24.72 -11.11 11.04
C LEU A 532 24.35 -11.44 12.49
N SER A 533 24.93 -10.71 13.44
CA SER A 533 24.62 -10.82 14.87
C SER A 533 24.45 -9.42 15.46
N LEU A 534 23.27 -9.17 16.03
CA LEU A 534 22.90 -7.89 16.63
C LEU A 534 22.75 -8.08 18.13
N ASP A 535 23.73 -7.57 18.89
CA ASP A 535 23.76 -7.62 20.35
C ASP A 535 23.65 -6.21 20.92
N PHE A 536 22.54 -5.94 21.61
CA PHE A 536 22.20 -4.62 22.15
C PHE A 536 22.67 -4.43 23.60
N VAL A 537 23.24 -5.45 24.24
CA VAL A 537 23.65 -5.39 25.65
C VAL A 537 24.74 -4.33 25.86
N GLY A 538 24.44 -3.32 26.68
CA GLY A 538 25.36 -2.23 27.00
C GLY A 538 25.75 -1.32 25.83
N ARG A 539 25.00 -1.35 24.71
CA ARG A 539 25.28 -0.54 23.50
C ARG A 539 24.18 0.49 23.25
N GLY A 540 24.56 1.63 22.67
CA GLY A 540 23.64 2.68 22.23
C GLY A 540 23.50 2.73 20.70
N LYS A 541 22.56 3.55 20.20
CA LYS A 541 22.33 3.72 18.74
C LYS A 541 23.60 4.06 17.96
N SER A 542 24.49 4.88 18.53
CA SER A 542 25.74 5.28 17.90
C SER A 542 26.68 4.11 17.61
N ASP A 543 26.60 3.03 18.40
CA ASP A 543 27.46 1.86 18.24
C ASP A 543 27.08 1.01 17.01
N PHE A 544 25.92 1.28 16.41
CA PHE A 544 25.43 0.63 15.19
C PHE A 544 25.41 1.58 13.98
N SER A 545 26.05 2.75 14.08
CA SER A 545 26.11 3.70 12.98
C SER A 545 26.78 3.06 11.75
N GLY A 546 26.04 3.00 10.64
CA GLY A 546 26.48 2.37 9.39
C GLY A 546 26.18 0.87 9.28
N SER A 547 25.71 0.21 10.35
CA SER A 547 25.30 -1.21 10.32
C SER A 547 23.80 -1.39 10.56
N LEU A 548 23.16 -0.53 11.35
CA LEU A 548 21.70 -0.45 11.51
C LEU A 548 21.21 0.99 11.39
N GLU A 549 20.12 1.18 10.66
CA GLU A 549 19.33 2.40 10.60
C GLU A 549 18.00 2.20 11.32
N PHE A 550 17.66 3.11 12.23
CA PHE A 550 16.48 3.01 13.09
C PHE A 550 15.36 3.92 12.56
N TYR A 551 14.15 3.38 12.45
CA TYR A 551 12.98 4.06 11.90
C TYR A 551 11.81 4.10 12.89
N GLY A 552 11.00 5.15 12.80
CA GLY A 552 9.86 5.36 13.70
C GLY A 552 10.30 5.54 15.16
N SER A 553 9.64 4.82 16.07
CA SER A 553 9.90 4.82 17.52
C SER A 553 11.04 3.89 17.95
N ALA A 554 11.72 3.20 17.03
CA ALA A 554 12.74 2.21 17.37
C ALA A 554 13.85 2.84 18.21
N GLU A 555 14.05 2.36 19.43
CA GLU A 555 15.07 2.87 20.34
C GLU A 555 15.80 1.75 21.07
N ILE A 556 17.05 2.00 21.46
CA ILE A 556 17.77 1.07 22.33
C ILE A 556 17.65 1.61 23.75
N THR A 557 16.91 0.88 24.57
CA THR A 557 16.64 1.24 25.97
C THR A 557 17.09 0.10 26.87
N GLY A 558 18.11 0.36 27.69
CA GLY A 558 18.77 -0.68 28.47
C GLY A 558 19.61 -1.60 27.57
N ASP A 559 19.32 -2.91 27.62
CA ASP A 559 20.05 -3.95 26.88
C ASP A 559 19.24 -4.51 25.70
N ALA A 560 18.22 -3.79 25.22
CA ALA A 560 17.30 -4.26 24.19
C ALA A 560 16.93 -3.15 23.19
N LEU A 561 16.66 -3.57 21.95
CA LEU A 561 15.94 -2.78 20.96
C LEU A 561 14.44 -2.83 21.30
N VAL A 562 13.87 -1.68 21.63
CA VAL A 562 12.46 -1.49 21.95
C VAL A 562 11.76 -0.93 20.72
N LEU A 563 10.71 -1.64 20.29
CA LEU A 563 9.87 -1.28 19.14
C LEU A 563 8.44 -1.06 19.64
N SER A 564 7.92 0.16 19.51
CA SER A 564 6.51 0.51 19.77
C SER A 564 5.88 1.13 18.52
N ASP A 565 4.55 1.28 18.42
CA ASP A 565 3.92 2.13 17.39
C ASP A 565 4.41 1.93 15.91
N GLY A 566 4.81 0.72 15.53
CA GLY A 566 5.33 0.40 14.19
C GLY A 566 6.79 0.78 13.90
N GLY A 567 7.61 1.05 14.92
CA GLY A 567 9.06 1.25 14.77
C GLY A 567 9.78 -0.03 14.32
N TYR A 568 10.86 0.13 13.55
CA TYR A 568 11.69 -0.98 13.04
C TYR A 568 13.15 -0.52 12.82
N ALA A 569 14.07 -1.44 12.58
CA ALA A 569 15.47 -1.13 12.26
C ALA A 569 15.95 -1.94 11.06
N LEU A 570 16.67 -1.31 10.13
CA LEU A 570 17.17 -1.96 8.92
C LEU A 570 18.69 -2.09 8.95
N SER A 571 19.22 -3.25 8.58
CA SER A 571 20.65 -3.41 8.38
C SER A 571 21.14 -2.74 7.10
N SER A 572 22.45 -2.52 7.00
CA SER A 572 23.10 -2.34 5.70
C SER A 572 22.84 -3.55 4.78
N VAL A 573 22.99 -3.34 3.47
CA VAL A 573 22.95 -4.44 2.47
C VAL A 573 23.98 -5.50 2.83
N GLN A 574 23.54 -6.76 2.84
CA GLN A 574 24.38 -7.89 3.21
C GLN A 574 25.07 -8.50 1.99
N SER A 575 26.28 -9.01 2.20
CA SER A 575 27.07 -9.69 1.19
C SER A 575 26.93 -11.21 1.29
N GLY A 576 26.94 -11.89 0.15
CA GLY A 576 26.82 -13.34 0.00
C GLY A 576 25.39 -13.80 -0.30
N ASN A 577 25.28 -14.98 -0.91
CA ASN A 577 24.01 -15.62 -1.13
C ASN A 577 23.50 -16.27 0.16
N LEU A 578 22.20 -16.15 0.45
CA LEU A 578 21.55 -16.74 1.60
C LEU A 578 20.32 -17.54 1.16
N ARG A 579 20.46 -18.86 1.13
CA ARG A 579 19.38 -19.80 0.78
C ARG A 579 18.93 -20.61 1.99
N GLU A 580 19.79 -21.48 2.48
CA GLU A 580 19.67 -22.11 3.80
C GLU A 580 19.98 -21.09 4.88
N LYS A 581 19.11 -21.00 5.87
CA LYS A 581 19.23 -19.95 6.90
C LYS A 581 18.56 -20.34 8.19
N THR A 582 19.04 -19.75 9.26
CA THR A 582 18.46 -19.88 10.59
C THR A 582 18.23 -18.48 11.14
N LEU A 583 16.98 -18.14 11.41
CA LEU A 583 16.60 -16.90 12.08
C LEU A 583 16.50 -17.19 13.57
N THR A 584 17.07 -16.34 14.40
CA THR A 584 17.03 -16.48 15.87
C THR A 584 16.81 -15.13 16.52
N ALA A 585 15.87 -15.06 17.47
CA ALA A 585 15.59 -13.84 18.21
C ALA A 585 15.16 -14.13 19.65
N ARG A 586 15.60 -13.30 20.59
CA ARG A 586 15.07 -13.24 21.96
C ARG A 586 14.20 -12.00 22.07
N VAL A 587 12.91 -12.19 22.35
CA VAL A 587 11.90 -11.13 22.27
C VAL A 587 11.04 -11.09 23.53
N HIS A 588 10.78 -9.89 24.04
CA HIS A 588 9.74 -9.64 25.04
C HIS A 588 8.49 -9.13 24.31
N LEU A 589 7.34 -9.74 24.58
CA LEU A 589 6.07 -9.28 24.06
C LEU A 589 5.48 -8.28 25.05
N ASP A 590 4.95 -7.15 24.55
CA ASP A 590 4.27 -6.18 25.40
C ASP A 590 2.99 -6.79 25.99
N ASN A 591 2.25 -7.52 25.15
CA ASN A 591 1.11 -8.33 25.57
C ASN A 591 0.84 -9.47 24.56
N LEU A 592 0.05 -10.46 24.98
CA LEU A 592 -0.27 -11.63 24.13
C LEU A 592 -1.34 -11.33 23.06
N ASP A 593 -1.96 -10.15 23.09
CA ASP A 593 -3.01 -9.76 22.14
C ASP A 593 -2.44 -9.02 20.92
N GLN A 594 -1.15 -8.68 20.92
CA GLN A 594 -0.45 -8.06 19.79
C GLN A 594 -0.43 -8.97 18.55
N ARG A 595 -0.52 -8.37 17.35
CA ARG A 595 -0.60 -9.11 16.07
C ARG A 595 0.22 -8.44 14.97
N GLY A 596 0.75 -9.25 14.06
CA GLY A 596 1.21 -8.81 12.74
C GLY A 596 2.52 -8.03 12.72
N GLY A 597 3.37 -8.17 13.75
CA GLY A 597 4.72 -7.62 13.78
C GLY A 597 5.78 -8.70 13.54
N GLY A 598 6.69 -8.46 12.60
CA GLY A 598 7.89 -9.28 12.41
C GLY A 598 8.92 -8.97 13.48
N VAL A 599 9.45 -10.01 14.14
CA VAL A 599 10.50 -9.88 15.17
C VAL A 599 11.87 -9.70 14.52
N VAL A 600 12.14 -10.46 13.47
CA VAL A 600 13.33 -10.35 12.62
C VAL A 600 12.98 -10.91 11.25
N SER A 601 13.33 -10.16 10.20
CA SER A 601 13.02 -10.53 8.82
C SER A 601 14.27 -10.44 7.96
N VAL A 602 14.53 -11.46 7.16
CA VAL A 602 15.44 -11.35 6.00
C VAL A 602 14.58 -10.99 4.81
N GLN A 603 14.90 -9.89 4.13
CA GLN A 603 14.08 -9.40 3.03
C GLN A 603 14.91 -8.84 1.86
N SER A 604 14.31 -8.84 0.67
CA SER A 604 14.84 -8.13 -0.49
C SER A 604 14.88 -6.62 -0.23
N ILE A 605 15.75 -5.89 -0.95
CA ILE A 605 15.92 -4.44 -0.76
C ILE A 605 14.60 -3.66 -0.96
N ASP A 606 13.74 -4.16 -1.84
CA ASP A 606 12.40 -3.59 -2.11
C ASP A 606 11.32 -4.03 -1.12
N GLY A 607 11.63 -4.92 -0.18
CA GLY A 607 10.71 -5.46 0.82
C GLY A 607 9.65 -6.42 0.29
N ASN A 608 9.66 -6.74 -1.01
CA ASN A 608 8.61 -7.55 -1.65
C ASN A 608 8.69 -9.05 -1.30
N VAL A 609 9.88 -9.55 -1.00
CA VAL A 609 10.11 -10.95 -0.61
C VAL A 609 10.82 -10.97 0.73
N PHE A 610 10.24 -11.70 1.69
CA PHE A 610 10.83 -11.85 3.02
C PHE A 610 10.58 -13.23 3.62
N ASP A 611 11.48 -13.64 4.50
CA ASP A 611 11.33 -14.78 5.42
C ASP A 611 11.54 -14.25 6.85
N SER A 612 10.59 -14.48 7.76
CA SER A 612 10.52 -13.78 9.06
C SER A 612 10.08 -14.66 10.22
N ILE A 613 10.40 -14.24 11.45
CA ILE A 613 9.76 -14.73 12.68
C ILE A 613 8.60 -13.79 13.01
N VAL A 614 7.36 -14.31 13.03
CA VAL A 614 6.16 -13.48 13.26
C VAL A 614 5.30 -14.03 14.39
N PHE A 615 4.63 -13.13 15.11
CA PHE A 615 3.69 -13.44 16.18
C PHE A 615 2.26 -13.00 15.86
N GLY A 616 1.29 -13.90 16.08
CA GLY A 616 -0.14 -13.57 16.14
C GLY A 616 -0.80 -13.15 14.81
N GLU A 617 -0.14 -13.36 13.67
CA GLU A 617 -0.60 -12.88 12.36
C GLU A 617 -1.69 -13.76 11.73
N GLN A 618 -1.48 -15.08 11.61
CA GLN A 618 -2.53 -16.01 11.12
C GLN A 618 -3.44 -16.49 12.25
N THR A 619 -2.85 -16.95 13.34
CA THR A 619 -3.56 -17.45 14.52
C THR A 619 -3.15 -16.61 15.72
N PRO A 620 -4.09 -16.01 16.46
CA PRO A 620 -3.76 -15.22 17.65
C PRO A 620 -2.93 -16.03 18.63
N LYS A 621 -1.93 -15.40 19.26
CA LYS A 621 -1.01 -16.03 20.25
C LYS A 621 -0.10 -17.12 19.70
N HIS A 622 0.06 -17.28 18.38
CA HIS A 622 0.93 -18.32 17.83
C HIS A 622 2.12 -17.72 17.08
N TRP A 623 3.25 -18.42 17.12
CA TRP A 623 4.43 -18.10 16.34
C TRP A 623 4.37 -18.79 14.97
N LEU A 624 4.89 -18.14 13.95
CA LEU A 624 4.97 -18.70 12.60
C LEU A 624 6.20 -18.24 11.82
N ALA A 625 6.56 -19.02 10.80
CA ALA A 625 7.52 -18.61 9.77
C ALA A 625 6.80 -17.73 8.74
N GLY A 626 6.97 -16.42 8.87
CA GLY A 626 6.31 -15.42 8.04
C GLY A 626 6.95 -15.33 6.65
N SER A 627 6.11 -15.11 5.65
CA SER A 627 6.55 -14.88 4.27
C SER A 627 5.57 -13.96 3.54
N ASN A 628 6.04 -13.32 2.48
CA ASN A 628 5.23 -12.43 1.65
C ASN A 628 3.96 -13.13 1.14
N PHE A 629 2.79 -12.53 1.41
CA PHE A 629 1.46 -13.09 1.12
C PHE A 629 1.23 -14.52 1.64
N PHE A 630 1.96 -14.94 2.68
CA PHE A 630 1.94 -16.30 3.22
C PHE A 630 2.37 -17.38 2.21
N ALA A 631 3.06 -17.01 1.13
CA ALA A 631 3.39 -17.93 0.03
C ALA A 631 4.19 -19.18 0.46
N ARG A 632 4.98 -19.07 1.54
CA ARG A 632 5.78 -20.15 2.15
C ARG A 632 5.39 -20.44 3.60
N THR A 633 4.36 -19.78 4.11
CA THR A 633 3.91 -19.88 5.50
C THR A 633 2.87 -20.98 5.63
N GLN A 634 3.10 -21.94 6.53
CA GLN A 634 2.09 -22.90 6.98
C GLN A 634 2.00 -22.87 8.50
N SER A 635 0.87 -23.32 9.04
CA SER A 635 0.71 -23.46 10.48
C SER A 635 1.68 -24.51 11.01
N LEU A 636 2.50 -24.11 11.98
CA LEU A 636 3.34 -25.04 12.73
C LEU A 636 2.51 -25.92 13.68
N LEU A 637 1.21 -25.66 13.90
CA LEU A 637 0.42 -26.36 14.91
C LEU A 637 1.09 -26.33 16.30
N GLY A 638 1.82 -25.24 16.60
CA GLY A 638 2.43 -25.02 17.91
C GLY A 638 1.41 -24.65 18.97
N GLU A 639 1.78 -24.76 20.23
CA GLU A 639 0.95 -24.29 21.34
C GLU A 639 0.84 -22.75 21.35
N ALA A 640 -0.26 -22.25 21.87
CA ALA A 640 -0.44 -20.82 22.09
C ALA A 640 0.62 -20.28 23.07
N GLU A 641 1.01 -19.03 22.88
CA GLU A 641 1.93 -18.34 23.77
C GLU A 641 1.21 -17.93 25.04
N ASP A 642 1.79 -18.36 26.16
CA ASP A 642 1.33 -18.15 27.52
C ASP A 642 2.43 -17.55 28.42
N SER A 643 3.60 -17.25 27.85
CA SER A 643 4.69 -16.58 28.57
C SER A 643 4.21 -15.25 29.15
N PRO A 644 4.54 -14.95 30.43
CA PRO A 644 4.26 -13.66 31.02
C PRO A 644 5.02 -12.55 30.27
N PRO A 645 4.50 -11.31 30.17
CA PRO A 645 5.11 -10.22 29.39
C PRO A 645 6.57 -9.91 29.78
N GLU A 646 6.95 -10.18 31.03
CA GLU A 646 8.28 -9.93 31.58
C GLU A 646 9.32 -11.00 31.22
N GLN A 647 8.91 -12.12 30.60
CA GLN A 647 9.81 -13.22 30.24
C GLN A 647 10.16 -13.18 28.74
N PRO A 648 11.45 -13.16 28.36
CA PRO A 648 11.84 -13.21 26.97
C PRO A 648 11.57 -14.60 26.40
N VAL A 649 10.98 -14.64 25.22
CA VAL A 649 10.81 -15.87 24.44
C VAL A 649 11.95 -15.96 23.42
N HIS A 650 12.66 -17.09 23.40
CA HIS A 650 13.70 -17.35 22.40
C HIS A 650 13.11 -18.20 21.27
N LEU A 651 13.01 -17.61 20.08
CA LEU A 651 12.49 -18.27 18.88
C LEU A 651 13.63 -18.53 17.89
N VAL A 652 13.58 -19.71 17.28
CA VAL A 652 14.48 -20.10 16.19
C VAL A 652 13.65 -20.69 15.06
N ILE A 653 13.83 -20.21 13.83
CA ILE A 653 13.24 -20.79 12.62
C ILE A 653 14.37 -21.21 11.68
N VAL A 654 14.39 -22.48 11.31
CA VAL A 654 15.42 -23.12 10.49
C VAL A 654 14.85 -23.46 9.12
N TYR A 655 15.49 -22.95 8.07
CA TYR A 655 15.18 -23.20 6.67
C TYR A 655 16.25 -24.13 6.10
N ARG A 656 15.91 -25.41 5.92
CA ARG A 656 16.86 -26.43 5.43
C ARG A 656 16.88 -26.53 3.91
N ALA A 657 18.01 -26.98 3.35
CA ALA A 657 18.22 -27.15 1.91
C ALA A 657 17.15 -28.01 1.21
N ASP A 658 16.56 -28.96 1.92
CA ASP A 658 15.47 -29.83 1.42
C ASP A 658 14.11 -29.12 1.38
N GLY A 659 14.01 -27.88 1.84
CA GLY A 659 12.78 -27.09 1.90
C GLY A 659 11.97 -27.27 3.18
N MET A 660 12.47 -28.05 4.15
CA MET A 660 11.84 -28.19 5.45
C MET A 660 12.05 -26.95 6.32
N ILE A 661 10.97 -26.48 6.92
CA ILE A 661 10.97 -25.41 7.91
C ILE A 661 10.70 -25.99 9.28
N LEU A 662 11.60 -25.71 10.22
CA LEU A 662 11.51 -26.13 11.62
C LEU A 662 11.46 -24.91 12.52
N ALA A 663 10.73 -25.00 13.63
CA ALA A 663 10.70 -23.96 14.64
C ALA A 663 11.07 -24.53 16.01
N TYR A 664 11.76 -23.72 16.81
CA TYR A 664 12.08 -24.00 18.20
C TYR A 664 11.72 -22.82 19.07
N ARG A 665 11.17 -23.10 20.24
CA ARG A 665 10.81 -22.13 21.29
C ARG A 665 11.51 -22.52 22.58
N ASN A 666 12.30 -21.61 23.13
CA ASN A 666 13.05 -21.80 24.38
C ASN A 666 13.89 -23.10 24.39
N GLY A 667 14.51 -23.41 23.26
CA GLY A 667 15.36 -24.61 23.08
C GLY A 667 14.61 -25.91 22.78
N ASN A 668 13.28 -25.91 22.79
CA ASN A 668 12.45 -27.09 22.47
C ASN A 668 11.80 -26.94 21.10
N ALA A 669 11.49 -28.04 20.43
CA ALA A 669 10.74 -28.00 19.17
C ALA A 669 9.36 -27.34 19.37
N TYR A 670 8.99 -26.44 18.47
CA TYR A 670 7.73 -25.70 18.50
C TYR A 670 6.84 -26.14 17.34
N GLY A 671 5.80 -26.92 17.66
CA GLY A 671 4.88 -27.45 16.67
C GLY A 671 5.49 -28.57 15.80
N GLN A 672 4.89 -28.79 14.64
CA GLN A 672 5.31 -29.74 13.63
C GLN A 672 6.06 -29.03 12.50
N PRO A 673 7.22 -29.55 12.07
CA PRO A 673 7.91 -29.02 10.91
C PRO A 673 7.10 -29.30 9.63
N TYR A 674 7.23 -28.43 8.63
CA TYR A 674 6.50 -28.58 7.37
C TYR A 674 7.41 -28.34 6.16
N GLN A 675 6.99 -28.90 5.03
CA GLN A 675 7.67 -28.75 3.75
C GLN A 675 7.13 -27.49 3.04
N SER A 676 8.01 -26.52 2.80
CA SER A 676 7.66 -25.33 2.00
C SER A 676 7.54 -25.66 0.51
N SER A 677 6.74 -24.88 -0.22
CA SER A 677 6.62 -24.92 -1.69
C SER A 677 7.91 -24.54 -2.43
N GLY A 678 8.89 -23.99 -1.70
CA GLY A 678 10.25 -23.71 -2.16
C GLY A 678 10.99 -22.79 -1.19
N LEU A 679 12.32 -22.90 -1.11
CA LEU A 679 13.16 -21.92 -0.42
C LEU A 679 13.43 -20.73 -1.34
N HIS A 680 13.40 -19.52 -0.78
CA HIS A 680 13.89 -18.34 -1.48
C HIS A 680 15.39 -18.17 -1.23
N GLU A 681 16.16 -17.98 -2.30
CA GLU A 681 17.58 -17.60 -2.25
C GLU A 681 17.72 -16.09 -2.40
N PHE A 682 18.26 -15.44 -1.36
CA PHE A 682 18.63 -14.05 -1.41
C PHE A 682 20.04 -13.94 -1.99
N THR A 683 20.20 -13.25 -3.13
CA THR A 683 21.48 -13.15 -3.84
C THR A 683 22.37 -12.05 -3.26
N ASP A 684 23.69 -12.21 -3.38
CA ASP A 684 24.70 -11.23 -2.96
C ASP A 684 24.32 -9.79 -3.34
N GLY A 685 24.37 -8.88 -2.36
CA GLY A 685 24.09 -7.46 -2.57
C GLY A 685 22.61 -7.09 -2.77
N ASN A 686 21.67 -8.02 -2.59
CA ASN A 686 20.24 -7.78 -2.84
C ASN A 686 19.31 -8.07 -1.64
N TRP A 687 19.86 -8.11 -0.42
CA TRP A 687 19.06 -8.35 0.78
C TRP A 687 19.56 -7.62 2.01
N ILE A 688 18.63 -7.39 2.94
CA ILE A 688 18.82 -6.73 4.24
C ILE A 688 18.12 -7.53 5.34
N VAL A 689 18.46 -7.21 6.59
CA VAL A 689 17.76 -7.68 7.77
C VAL A 689 16.94 -6.52 8.35
N SER A 690 15.66 -6.76 8.61
CA SER A 690 14.71 -5.83 9.21
C SER A 690 14.19 -6.29 10.56
#